data_AF-A0AAD3D497-F1
#
_entry.id   AF-A0AAD3D497-F1
#
_cell.length_a   1.000
_cell.length_b   1.000
_cell.length_c   1.000
_cell.angle_alpha   90.00
_cell.angle_beta   90.00
_cell.angle_gamma   90.00
#
_symmetry.space_group_name_H-M   'P 1'
#
loop_
_entity.id
_entity.type
_entity.pdbx_description
1 polymer ?
#
loop_
_entity_poly.entity_id
_entity_poly.type
_entity_poly.pdbx_seq_one_letter_code
_entity_poly.pdbx_strand_id
1 'polypeptide(L)'
;MDSVSGDLHYSGMTKAFLLSRALRRRTIIAGYPSGDKRLAFTQLEGLTGLSARDEWDFKFLGVTNQPFIKADYPHHEGIWGWEDEGDQVILIVSDIQRVMVQYHDILWDIGYAQTFEEAYERIENLYKEEEVDVEHQNPPVEDFLVWRDLRVFDEIHWYSWFIDFYMENGLMRDIFNHEKTVRAQWMLATMPHYFTKHETRFGRFVEEGQVVEDDFAPMCQTLAETCYPVLIIDPEKLIDPLYGPTEARKMAELINGTEGFEDWMIEEEAWECIWNELITERKGIKTFLDRVTLDYESYQFSFELKNEMHNELQRLISKYEVQTDQVAQDLVNILRKHRDRLGVTEPMPSIDYERLLSYHLEFPPFFPHQKEFISDDDFYVNSHAKYLNIDAQTVESIIDRRRKWFEEEMRKKRKRVIQMKYFDATNWSSLPAGDQPVPYKIDTTYSINYNNNAGEFATSERSENVAASFEGRVWVDNVIEYLCVESNNGSKVYVDGVLAIDNDGLLHSTQRKCVYVKSGNKADFRSGAMLHVYVEYLNSGGNSHLVMEWGTTRDNDLTFRTIPPRSWASVEDVERFRQLIRQNELLEEDLRTLKETDFMGPTTRKEYNYRKAKAEREAAANNTNKKNNSNDKHLRKRAYNFKKFDEILKEKKANQLKIARDLFE
;
A
#
# COMPACT_ATOMS: atom_id res chain seq x y z
N MET A 1 -20.26 8.25 62.05
CA MET A 1 -18.96 8.71 61.53
C MET A 1 -19.02 8.49 60.04
N ASP A 2 -19.26 9.59 59.34
CA ASP A 2 -19.59 9.65 57.92
C ASP A 2 -18.36 9.32 57.06
N SER A 3 -18.55 8.46 56.06
CA SER A 3 -17.64 8.35 54.92
C SER A 3 -18.45 8.45 53.63
N VAL A 4 -18.47 9.67 53.09
CA VAL A 4 -19.00 10.01 51.77
C VAL A 4 -18.00 9.52 50.72
N SER A 5 -18.36 8.51 49.93
CA SER A 5 -17.68 8.19 48.66
C SER A 5 -18.48 8.82 47.53
N GLY A 6 -17.97 9.92 46.98
CA GLY A 6 -18.54 10.57 45.80
C GLY A 6 -18.09 9.86 44.54
N ASP A 7 -18.98 9.06 43.96
CA ASP A 7 -18.88 8.60 42.57
C ASP A 7 -19.27 9.75 41.64
N LEU A 8 -18.27 10.38 41.04
CA LEU A 8 -18.43 11.43 40.03
C LEU A 8 -18.75 10.78 38.67
N HIS A 9 -19.92 11.16 38.14
CA HIS A 9 -20.41 10.89 36.80
C HIS A 9 -19.35 11.05 35.70
N TYR A 10 -18.87 9.92 35.15
CA TYR A 10 -18.13 9.84 33.87
C TYR A 10 -18.86 8.99 32.82
N SER A 11 -20.19 8.84 32.94
CA SER A 11 -21.03 8.02 32.04
C SER A 11 -21.65 8.81 30.88
N GLY A 12 -21.56 10.14 30.87
CA GLY A 12 -22.25 10.98 29.88
C GLY A 12 -21.48 11.26 28.60
N MET A 13 -20.16 11.45 28.68
CA MET A 13 -19.35 11.83 27.51
C MET A 13 -19.05 10.67 26.56
N THR A 14 -18.88 9.45 27.07
CA THR A 14 -18.58 8.27 26.24
C THR A 14 -19.75 7.87 25.34
N LYS A 15 -21.00 8.10 25.79
CA LYS A 15 -22.18 7.80 24.98
C LYS A 15 -22.41 8.82 23.87
N ALA A 16 -22.15 10.11 24.13
CA ALA A 16 -22.24 11.15 23.11
C ALA A 16 -21.14 11.02 22.04
N PHE A 17 -19.94 10.59 22.43
CA PHE A 17 -18.82 10.38 21.50
C PHE A 17 -18.97 9.10 20.66
N LEU A 18 -19.58 8.04 21.21
CA LEU A 18 -19.93 6.84 20.45
C LEU A 18 -21.16 7.07 19.53
N LEU A 19 -22.09 7.95 19.91
CA LEU A 19 -23.22 8.33 19.06
C LEU A 19 -22.81 9.29 17.92
N SER A 20 -21.76 10.11 18.08
CA SER A 20 -21.29 11.00 17.00
C SER A 20 -20.52 10.29 15.89
N ARG A 21 -20.03 9.07 16.13
CA ARG A 21 -19.41 8.22 15.08
C ARG A 21 -20.46 7.54 14.17
N ALA A 22 -21.72 7.49 14.60
CA ALA A 22 -22.73 6.60 14.04
C ALA A 22 -23.70 7.23 13.02
N LEU A 23 -23.42 8.42 12.48
CA LEU A 23 -24.46 9.22 11.81
C LEU A 23 -24.10 9.78 10.43
N ARG A 24 -22.98 9.39 9.81
CA ARG A 24 -22.73 9.79 8.41
C ARG A 24 -22.47 8.57 7.57
N ARG A 25 -23.33 8.39 6.57
CA ARG A 25 -23.12 7.45 5.47
C ARG A 25 -21.82 7.83 4.74
N ARG A 26 -20.97 6.84 4.50
CA ARG A 26 -19.67 6.96 3.86
C ARG A 26 -19.70 6.28 2.50
N THR A 27 -19.40 7.06 1.49
CA THR A 27 -19.41 6.65 0.10
C THR A 27 -17.99 6.38 -0.35
N ILE A 28 -17.74 5.14 -0.74
CA ILE A 28 -16.51 4.73 -1.41
C ILE A 28 -16.61 5.11 -2.87
N ILE A 29 -15.59 5.81 -3.37
CA ILE A 29 -15.46 6.22 -4.76
C ILE A 29 -14.37 5.35 -5.35
N ALA A 30 -14.81 4.18 -5.81
CA ALA A 30 -13.96 3.14 -6.35
C ALA A 30 -13.75 3.35 -7.85
N GLY A 31 -12.59 2.99 -8.35
CA GLY A 31 -12.22 3.10 -9.76
C GLY A 31 -10.81 2.57 -9.91
N TYR A 32 -10.48 2.03 -11.08
CA TYR A 32 -9.11 1.65 -11.36
C TYR A 32 -8.19 2.89 -11.25
N PRO A 33 -6.92 2.77 -10.80
CA PRO A 33 -5.98 3.88 -10.73
C PRO A 33 -6.04 4.80 -11.95
N SER A 34 -6.56 6.01 -11.73
CA SER A 34 -6.75 7.03 -12.76
C SER A 34 -7.05 8.39 -12.10
N GLY A 35 -6.91 9.47 -12.88
CA GLY A 35 -7.27 10.81 -12.44
C GLY A 35 -8.79 11.04 -12.38
N ASP A 36 -9.59 10.14 -12.93
CA ASP A 36 -11.04 10.32 -13.07
C ASP A 36 -11.79 10.25 -11.73
N LYS A 37 -11.33 9.40 -10.79
CA LYS A 37 -11.90 9.39 -9.42
C LYS A 37 -11.76 10.74 -8.73
N ARG A 38 -10.68 11.46 -9.04
CA ARG A 38 -10.42 12.79 -8.49
C ARG A 38 -11.51 13.77 -8.89
N LEU A 39 -12.00 13.69 -10.12
CA LEU A 39 -13.14 14.49 -10.56
C LEU A 39 -14.40 14.16 -9.76
N ALA A 40 -14.72 12.87 -9.63
CA ALA A 40 -15.94 12.43 -8.94
C ALA A 40 -15.98 12.88 -7.48
N PHE A 41 -14.90 12.67 -6.71
CA PHE A 41 -14.91 13.11 -5.31
C PHE A 41 -14.89 14.64 -5.20
N THR A 42 -14.21 15.37 -6.09
CA THR A 42 -14.22 16.85 -6.06
C THR A 42 -15.64 17.40 -6.31
N GLN A 43 -16.44 16.75 -7.17
CA GLN A 43 -17.85 17.11 -7.34
C GLN A 43 -18.63 16.92 -6.03
N LEU A 44 -18.44 15.79 -5.36
CA LEU A 44 -19.09 15.49 -4.08
C LEU A 44 -18.65 16.46 -2.97
N GLU A 45 -17.37 16.85 -2.93
CA GLU A 45 -16.85 17.90 -2.06
C GLU A 45 -17.51 19.25 -2.38
N GLY A 46 -17.68 19.59 -3.67
CA GLY A 46 -18.33 20.83 -4.10
C GLY A 46 -19.82 20.89 -3.73
N LEU A 47 -20.52 19.76 -3.79
CA LEU A 47 -21.94 19.63 -3.45
C LEU A 47 -22.23 19.72 -1.94
N THR A 48 -21.25 19.39 -1.10
CA THR A 48 -21.47 19.25 0.36
C THR A 48 -20.57 20.15 1.22
N GLY A 49 -19.48 20.66 0.67
CA GLY A 49 -18.39 21.28 1.42
C GLY A 49 -17.63 20.32 2.35
N LEU A 50 -17.88 19.01 2.27
CA LEU A 50 -17.22 17.98 3.08
C LEU A 50 -16.05 17.39 2.29
N SER A 51 -14.87 17.29 2.92
CA SER A 51 -13.67 16.76 2.26
C SER A 51 -13.71 15.26 2.07
N ALA A 52 -13.15 14.77 0.97
CA ALA A 52 -12.82 13.39 0.73
C ALA A 52 -11.47 13.00 1.37
N ARG A 53 -11.20 11.70 1.44
CA ARG A 53 -9.92 11.16 1.87
C ARG A 53 -9.52 9.96 1.03
N ASP A 54 -8.23 9.78 0.83
CA ASP A 54 -7.68 8.59 0.19
C ASP A 54 -7.73 7.40 1.18
N GLU A 55 -8.15 6.22 0.73
CA GLU A 55 -8.08 5.00 1.55
C GLU A 55 -6.64 4.69 2.00
N TRP A 56 -5.65 5.15 1.25
CA TRP A 56 -4.26 5.00 1.63
C TRP A 56 -3.94 5.75 2.94
N ASP A 57 -4.52 6.93 3.11
CA ASP A 57 -4.38 7.70 4.34
C ASP A 57 -4.98 6.98 5.55
N PHE A 58 -6.01 6.15 5.38
CA PHE A 58 -6.61 5.44 6.50
C PHE A 58 -5.61 4.48 7.14
N LYS A 59 -4.81 3.81 6.31
CA LYS A 59 -3.76 2.91 6.78
C LYS A 59 -2.63 3.64 7.52
N PHE A 60 -2.17 4.77 7.00
CA PHE A 60 -0.95 5.43 7.50
C PHE A 60 -1.22 6.56 8.49
N LEU A 61 -2.31 7.30 8.32
CA LEU A 61 -2.66 8.46 9.14
C LEU A 61 -3.87 8.19 10.05
N GLY A 62 -4.43 6.97 9.97
CA GLY A 62 -5.57 6.53 10.74
C GLY A 62 -6.91 6.95 10.14
N VAL A 63 -7.93 6.18 10.47
CA VAL A 63 -9.32 6.40 10.08
C VAL A 63 -9.86 7.73 10.61
N THR A 64 -10.56 8.47 9.75
CA THR A 64 -11.17 9.76 10.05
C THR A 64 -12.59 9.85 9.49
N ASN A 65 -13.37 10.83 9.95
CA ASN A 65 -14.81 10.93 9.70
C ASN A 65 -15.19 11.58 8.34
N GLN A 66 -14.42 11.32 7.28
CA GLN A 66 -14.71 11.85 5.94
C GLN A 66 -15.82 11.00 5.31
N PRO A 67 -16.84 11.64 4.72
CA PRO A 67 -17.95 10.91 4.11
C PRO A 67 -17.60 10.33 2.73
N PHE A 68 -16.46 10.72 2.14
CA PHE A 68 -16.04 10.26 0.83
C PHE A 68 -14.66 9.63 0.94
N ILE A 69 -14.55 8.37 0.50
CA ILE A 69 -13.31 7.60 0.53
C ILE A 69 -12.92 7.29 -0.91
N LYS A 70 -11.87 7.91 -1.42
CA LYS A 70 -11.29 7.55 -2.73
C LYS A 70 -10.60 6.19 -2.56
N ALA A 71 -11.02 5.20 -3.35
CA ALA A 71 -10.50 3.83 -3.26
C ALA A 71 -9.91 3.34 -4.58
N ASP A 72 -8.69 2.82 -4.52
CA ASP A 72 -7.99 2.05 -5.55
C ASP A 72 -8.11 0.54 -5.27
N TYR A 73 -8.58 0.13 -4.10
CA TYR A 73 -8.73 -1.27 -3.71
C TYR A 73 -9.76 -2.03 -4.57
N PRO A 74 -9.53 -3.30 -4.89
CA PRO A 74 -8.26 -3.99 -4.74
C PRO A 74 -7.27 -3.53 -5.81
N HIS A 75 -6.04 -3.21 -5.40
CA HIS A 75 -4.95 -2.88 -6.31
C HIS A 75 -3.71 -3.69 -5.94
N HIS A 76 -2.80 -3.79 -6.89
CA HIS A 76 -1.60 -4.61 -6.75
C HIS A 76 -0.57 -3.98 -5.80
N GLU A 77 -0.60 -2.68 -5.54
CA GLU A 77 0.38 -2.05 -4.65
C GLU A 77 0.18 -2.42 -3.16
N GLY A 78 -0.94 -3.06 -2.78
CA GLY A 78 -1.15 -3.56 -1.41
C GLY A 78 -2.60 -3.77 -0.97
N ILE A 79 -2.75 -4.03 0.34
CA ILE A 79 -4.01 -4.43 1.00
C ILE A 79 -4.68 -3.30 1.78
N TRP A 80 -4.42 -2.04 1.44
CA TRP A 80 -5.08 -0.93 2.12
C TRP A 80 -6.50 -0.74 1.61
N GLY A 81 -7.38 -0.25 2.46
CA GLY A 81 -8.76 0.01 2.11
C GLY A 81 -9.48 0.76 3.22
N TRP A 82 -10.80 0.70 3.22
CA TRP A 82 -11.69 1.47 4.09
C TRP A 82 -12.01 0.83 5.46
N GLU A 83 -11.32 -0.26 5.85
CA GLU A 83 -11.63 -1.02 7.07
C GLU A 83 -13.15 -1.28 7.22
N ASP A 84 -13.77 -0.89 8.34
CA ASP A 84 -15.21 -0.99 8.64
C ASP A 84 -15.97 0.34 8.46
N GLU A 85 -15.44 1.20 7.59
CA GLU A 85 -15.86 2.60 7.50
C GLU A 85 -16.51 2.95 6.15
N GLY A 86 -16.89 1.97 5.35
CA GLY A 86 -17.65 2.19 4.11
C GLY A 86 -19.10 1.75 4.25
N ASP A 87 -20.03 2.50 3.64
CA ASP A 87 -21.45 2.11 3.60
C ASP A 87 -21.90 1.70 2.20
N GLN A 88 -21.50 2.46 1.18
CA GLN A 88 -21.90 2.25 -0.21
C GLN A 88 -20.76 2.54 -1.20
N VAL A 89 -20.88 2.05 -2.43
CA VAL A 89 -19.86 2.22 -3.47
C VAL A 89 -20.42 2.96 -4.70
N ILE A 90 -19.72 4.02 -5.14
CA ILE A 90 -19.81 4.55 -6.50
C ILE A 90 -18.63 3.99 -7.28
N LEU A 91 -18.90 3.37 -8.43
CA LEU A 91 -17.86 2.84 -9.31
C LEU A 91 -17.63 3.78 -10.50
N ILE A 92 -16.40 4.24 -10.64
CA ILE A 92 -15.91 5.10 -11.71
C ILE A 92 -15.33 4.22 -12.81
N VAL A 93 -15.95 4.23 -13.99
CA VAL A 93 -15.56 3.36 -15.12
C VAL A 93 -15.02 4.21 -16.25
N SER A 94 -13.70 4.29 -16.31
CA SER A 94 -12.94 5.08 -17.26
C SER A 94 -12.59 4.31 -18.53
N ASP A 95 -12.34 5.01 -19.64
CA ASP A 95 -11.86 4.35 -20.87
C ASP A 95 -10.54 3.62 -20.65
N ILE A 96 -10.48 2.34 -21.02
CA ILE A 96 -9.34 1.48 -20.69
C ILE A 96 -8.03 2.02 -21.28
N GLN A 97 -8.02 2.58 -22.50
CA GLN A 97 -6.79 3.16 -23.06
C GLN A 97 -6.36 4.38 -22.28
N ARG A 98 -7.32 5.27 -21.98
CA ARG A 98 -7.07 6.48 -21.20
C ARG A 98 -6.56 6.16 -19.81
N VAL A 99 -7.12 5.15 -19.15
CA VAL A 99 -6.70 4.68 -17.82
C VAL A 99 -5.25 4.25 -17.82
N MET A 100 -4.80 3.49 -18.82
CA MET A 100 -3.39 3.07 -18.89
C MET A 100 -2.45 4.26 -18.98
N VAL A 101 -2.80 5.25 -19.82
CA VAL A 101 -2.01 6.48 -19.94
C VAL A 101 -2.04 7.27 -18.62
N GLN A 102 -3.22 7.49 -18.04
CA GLN A 102 -3.33 8.25 -16.80
C GLN A 102 -2.62 7.56 -15.62
N TYR A 103 -2.63 6.23 -15.55
CA TYR A 103 -1.94 5.50 -14.51
C TYR A 103 -0.43 5.63 -14.66
N HIS A 104 0.10 5.46 -15.87
CA HIS A 104 1.49 5.78 -16.19
C HIS A 104 1.86 7.21 -15.76
N ASP A 105 1.01 8.18 -16.11
CA ASP A 105 1.27 9.59 -15.82
C ASP A 105 1.29 9.89 -14.32
N ILE A 106 0.37 9.29 -13.54
CA ILE A 106 0.37 9.36 -12.08
C ILE A 106 1.67 8.78 -11.52
N LEU A 107 2.05 7.58 -11.98
CA LEU A 107 3.28 6.93 -11.54
C LEU A 107 4.51 7.79 -11.87
N TRP A 108 4.55 8.40 -13.04
CA TRP A 108 5.64 9.28 -13.46
C TRP A 108 5.70 10.56 -12.60
N ASP A 109 4.58 11.20 -12.32
CA ASP A 109 4.50 12.41 -11.46
C ASP A 109 5.05 12.15 -10.06
N ILE A 110 4.75 10.98 -9.49
CA ILE A 110 5.26 10.56 -8.18
C ILE A 110 6.66 9.92 -8.27
N GLY A 111 7.37 10.08 -9.38
CA GLY A 111 8.72 9.58 -9.59
C GLY A 111 8.82 8.06 -9.41
N TYR A 112 7.73 7.37 -9.74
CA TYR A 112 7.51 5.94 -9.60
C TYR A 112 7.82 5.39 -8.21
N ALA A 113 7.39 6.13 -7.20
CA ALA A 113 7.50 5.76 -5.79
C ALA A 113 7.08 4.29 -5.56
N GLN A 114 7.90 3.58 -4.78
CA GLN A 114 7.65 2.18 -4.37
C GLN A 114 7.11 2.09 -2.94
N THR A 115 7.09 3.21 -2.24
CA THR A 115 6.66 3.32 -0.84
C THR A 115 5.68 4.47 -0.67
N PHE A 116 4.94 4.46 0.43
CA PHE A 116 4.01 5.52 0.78
C PHE A 116 4.72 6.85 0.94
N GLU A 117 5.82 6.85 1.68
CA GLU A 117 6.59 8.03 2.02
C GLU A 117 7.11 8.72 0.75
N GLU A 118 7.67 7.95 -0.19
CA GLU A 118 8.17 8.48 -1.47
C GLU A 118 7.05 9.10 -2.33
N ALA A 119 5.87 8.48 -2.37
CA ALA A 119 4.76 8.98 -3.16
C ALA A 119 4.14 10.23 -2.53
N TYR A 120 3.98 10.20 -1.20
CA TYR A 120 3.41 11.31 -0.43
C TYR A 120 4.28 12.57 -0.53
N GLU A 121 5.60 12.42 -0.49
CA GLU A 121 6.54 13.54 -0.71
C GLU A 121 6.42 14.18 -2.11
N ARG A 122 5.85 13.45 -3.08
CA ARG A 122 5.71 13.88 -4.47
C ARG A 122 4.27 14.13 -4.90
N ILE A 123 3.32 14.08 -3.97
CA ILE A 123 1.89 14.24 -4.29
C ILE A 123 1.59 15.62 -4.88
N GLU A 124 2.39 16.64 -4.55
CA GLU A 124 2.29 17.99 -5.12
C GLU A 124 2.68 18.07 -6.61
N ASN A 125 3.38 17.04 -7.13
CA ASN A 125 3.71 16.95 -8.55
C ASN A 125 2.53 16.43 -9.40
N LEU A 126 1.53 15.81 -8.77
CA LEU A 126 0.39 15.26 -9.48
C LEU A 126 -0.33 16.34 -10.30
N TYR A 127 -0.36 16.15 -11.62
CA TYR A 127 -1.01 17.06 -12.57
C TYR A 127 -0.50 18.50 -12.49
N LYS A 128 0.77 18.70 -12.11
CA LYS A 128 1.31 20.04 -11.96
C LYS A 128 1.37 20.74 -13.33
N GLU A 129 0.61 21.83 -13.46
CA GLU A 129 0.71 22.76 -14.60
C GLU A 129 2.16 23.22 -14.83
N GLU A 130 2.49 23.54 -16.08
CA GLU A 130 3.71 24.29 -16.41
C GLU A 130 3.69 25.62 -15.65
N GLU A 131 4.63 25.81 -14.72
CA GLU A 131 4.84 27.13 -14.15
C GLU A 131 5.46 28.01 -15.25
N VAL A 132 5.10 29.28 -15.29
CA VAL A 132 5.79 30.25 -16.16
C VAL A 132 7.27 30.18 -15.83
N ASP A 133 8.08 29.73 -16.80
CA ASP A 133 9.53 29.48 -16.71
C ASP A 133 10.00 28.11 -16.17
N VAL A 134 9.08 27.19 -15.82
CA VAL A 134 9.39 25.78 -15.53
C VAL A 134 8.53 24.90 -16.42
N GLU A 135 9.15 24.38 -17.50
CA GLU A 135 8.53 23.43 -18.42
C GLU A 135 8.23 22.13 -17.65
N HIS A 136 7.07 22.07 -17.00
CA HIS A 136 6.56 20.83 -16.42
C HIS A 136 6.08 19.94 -17.54
N GLN A 137 7.03 19.21 -18.12
CA GLN A 137 6.77 18.34 -19.25
C GLN A 137 5.83 17.22 -18.82
N ASN A 138 4.84 16.92 -19.65
CA ASN A 138 4.17 15.61 -19.59
C ASN A 138 5.23 14.50 -19.62
N PRO A 139 4.89 13.30 -19.12
CA PRO A 139 5.76 12.15 -19.26
C PRO A 139 6.19 11.99 -20.73
N PRO A 140 7.50 11.84 -21.02
CA PRO A 140 7.96 11.58 -22.37
C PRO A 140 7.26 10.35 -22.95
N VAL A 141 6.91 10.39 -24.23
CA VAL A 141 6.26 9.26 -24.91
C VAL A 141 7.16 8.02 -24.85
N GLU A 142 8.48 8.20 -24.85
CA GLU A 142 9.46 7.12 -24.72
C GLU A 142 9.35 6.40 -23.38
N ASP A 143 9.17 7.14 -22.28
CA ASP A 143 8.96 6.55 -20.94
C ASP A 143 7.67 5.72 -20.92
N PHE A 144 6.61 6.24 -21.55
CA PHE A 144 5.36 5.51 -21.71
C PHE A 144 5.54 4.25 -22.54
N LEU A 145 6.24 4.29 -23.67
CA LEU A 145 6.43 3.12 -24.53
C LEU A 145 7.18 2.01 -23.77
N VAL A 146 8.17 2.37 -22.96
CA VAL A 146 8.86 1.42 -22.08
C VAL A 146 7.87 0.86 -21.05
N TRP A 147 7.16 1.71 -20.30
CA TRP A 147 6.19 1.24 -19.31
C TRP A 147 5.09 0.35 -19.94
N ARG A 148 4.60 0.74 -21.11
CA ARG A 148 3.58 0.07 -21.90
C ARG A 148 3.97 -1.37 -22.18
N ASP A 149 5.15 -1.56 -22.75
CA ASP A 149 5.64 -2.88 -23.16
C ASP A 149 5.92 -3.80 -21.96
N LEU A 150 6.16 -3.22 -20.78
CA LEU A 150 6.46 -3.96 -19.56
C LEU A 150 5.22 -4.32 -18.73
N ARG A 151 4.21 -3.45 -18.70
CA ARG A 151 3.16 -3.46 -17.67
C ARG A 151 1.75 -3.52 -18.23
N VAL A 152 1.48 -2.94 -19.39
CA VAL A 152 0.08 -2.72 -19.81
C VAL A 152 -0.71 -4.01 -19.96
N PHE A 153 -0.07 -5.13 -20.34
CA PHE A 153 -0.76 -6.43 -20.34
C PHE A 153 -1.33 -6.79 -18.96
N ASP A 154 -0.57 -6.59 -17.88
CA ASP A 154 -1.09 -6.78 -16.52
C ASP A 154 -2.26 -5.86 -16.25
N GLU A 155 -2.04 -4.57 -16.50
CA GLU A 155 -2.97 -3.52 -16.13
C GLU A 155 -4.33 -3.70 -16.84
N ILE A 156 -4.34 -4.28 -18.05
CA ILE A 156 -5.57 -4.67 -18.76
C ILE A 156 -6.39 -5.70 -17.97
N HIS A 157 -5.76 -6.76 -17.48
CA HIS A 157 -6.44 -7.79 -16.69
C HIS A 157 -6.81 -7.28 -15.30
N TRP A 158 -5.95 -6.48 -14.67
CA TRP A 158 -6.28 -5.83 -13.40
C TRP A 158 -7.47 -4.89 -13.52
N TYR A 159 -7.58 -4.13 -14.61
CA TYR A 159 -8.71 -3.26 -14.89
C TYR A 159 -10.03 -4.04 -14.93
N SER A 160 -10.06 -5.17 -15.65
CA SER A 160 -11.30 -5.94 -15.77
C SER A 160 -11.62 -6.74 -14.50
N TRP A 161 -10.59 -7.24 -13.81
CA TRP A 161 -10.72 -7.88 -12.51
C TRP A 161 -11.23 -6.91 -11.45
N PHE A 162 -10.79 -5.66 -11.46
CA PHE A 162 -11.28 -4.60 -10.58
C PHE A 162 -12.78 -4.36 -10.75
N ILE A 163 -13.27 -4.33 -12.00
CA ILE A 163 -14.71 -4.19 -12.29
C ILE A 163 -15.47 -5.42 -11.77
N ASP A 164 -14.96 -6.62 -12.05
CA ASP A 164 -15.57 -7.86 -11.55
C ASP A 164 -15.65 -7.90 -10.03
N PHE A 165 -14.60 -7.47 -9.35
CA PHE A 165 -14.54 -7.41 -7.90
C PHE A 165 -15.74 -6.63 -7.34
N TYR A 166 -15.98 -5.40 -7.79
CA TYR A 166 -17.10 -4.61 -7.29
C TYR A 166 -18.46 -5.16 -7.74
N MET A 167 -18.59 -5.48 -9.03
CA MET A 167 -19.85 -5.97 -9.60
C MET A 167 -20.27 -7.36 -9.07
N GLU A 168 -19.38 -8.09 -8.41
CA GLU A 168 -19.65 -9.38 -7.78
C GLU A 168 -19.46 -9.37 -6.25
N ASN A 169 -19.65 -8.22 -5.60
CA ASN A 169 -19.62 -8.10 -4.14
C ASN A 169 -18.30 -8.54 -3.48
N GLY A 170 -17.18 -8.38 -4.18
CA GLY A 170 -15.85 -8.76 -3.72
C GLY A 170 -15.54 -10.24 -3.92
N LEU A 171 -16.22 -10.94 -4.83
CA LEU A 171 -15.94 -12.34 -5.14
C LEU A 171 -14.46 -12.52 -5.52
N MET A 172 -13.78 -13.45 -4.86
CA MET A 172 -12.37 -13.72 -5.09
C MET A 172 -12.17 -14.47 -6.41
N ARG A 173 -11.48 -13.81 -7.34
CA ARG A 173 -11.07 -14.37 -8.62
C ARG A 173 -9.56 -14.26 -8.82
N ASP A 174 -9.00 -15.15 -9.63
CA ASP A 174 -7.67 -14.91 -10.21
C ASP A 174 -7.73 -13.71 -11.17
N ILE A 175 -6.69 -12.90 -11.15
CA ILE A 175 -6.64 -11.62 -11.86
C ILE A 175 -6.60 -11.82 -13.38
N PHE A 176 -5.93 -12.86 -13.86
CA PHE A 176 -5.60 -12.99 -15.29
C PHE A 176 -6.58 -13.89 -16.04
N ASN A 177 -7.05 -14.98 -15.41
CA ASN A 177 -8.02 -15.88 -16.05
C ASN A 177 -9.47 -15.64 -15.58
N HIS A 178 -9.67 -14.81 -14.55
CA HIS A 178 -10.98 -14.47 -13.96
C HIS A 178 -11.77 -15.66 -13.42
N GLU A 179 -11.12 -16.80 -13.19
CA GLU A 179 -11.72 -17.97 -12.55
C GLU A 179 -11.86 -17.74 -11.04
N LYS A 180 -12.84 -18.40 -10.41
CA LYS A 180 -12.99 -18.37 -8.96
C LYS A 180 -11.77 -18.99 -8.31
N THR A 181 -11.30 -18.38 -7.22
CA THR A 181 -10.10 -18.85 -6.54
C THR A 181 -10.27 -18.99 -5.04
N VAL A 182 -9.32 -19.66 -4.42
CA VAL A 182 -9.24 -19.82 -2.97
C VAL A 182 -8.58 -18.58 -2.33
N ARG A 183 -8.98 -18.26 -1.11
CA ARG A 183 -8.45 -17.15 -0.31
C ARG A 183 -6.93 -17.07 -0.27
N ALA A 184 -6.28 -18.22 -0.15
CA ALA A 184 -4.82 -18.30 -0.10
C ALA A 184 -4.19 -17.73 -1.38
N GLN A 185 -4.69 -18.06 -2.58
CA GLN A 185 -4.16 -17.49 -3.81
C GLN A 185 -4.43 -15.99 -3.88
N TRP A 186 -5.67 -15.58 -3.59
CA TRP A 186 -6.10 -14.20 -3.66
C TRP A 186 -5.24 -13.28 -2.79
N MET A 187 -5.00 -13.66 -1.52
CA MET A 187 -4.16 -12.89 -0.60
C MET A 187 -2.72 -12.73 -1.08
N LEU A 188 -2.16 -13.74 -1.77
CA LEU A 188 -0.81 -13.68 -2.33
C LEU A 188 -0.77 -12.79 -3.58
N ALA A 189 -1.82 -12.88 -4.41
CA ALA A 189 -1.96 -12.11 -5.64
C ALA A 189 -2.10 -10.60 -5.38
N THR A 190 -2.72 -10.21 -4.27
CA THR A 190 -2.78 -8.81 -3.80
C THR A 190 -1.51 -8.34 -3.09
N MET A 191 -0.43 -9.12 -3.14
CA MET A 191 0.86 -8.83 -2.49
C MET A 191 2.07 -9.04 -3.44
N PRO A 192 2.09 -8.39 -4.62
CA PRO A 192 3.13 -8.59 -5.63
C PRO A 192 4.53 -8.13 -5.20
N HIS A 193 4.66 -7.26 -4.18
CA HIS A 193 5.97 -6.93 -3.58
C HIS A 193 6.58 -8.13 -2.81
N TYR A 194 5.75 -9.11 -2.44
CA TYR A 194 6.16 -10.27 -1.65
C TYR A 194 6.20 -11.58 -2.43
N PHE A 195 5.38 -11.70 -3.47
CA PHE A 195 5.22 -12.91 -4.27
C PHE A 195 5.35 -12.59 -5.75
N THR A 196 6.14 -13.39 -6.45
CA THR A 196 6.22 -13.35 -7.90
C THR A 196 4.93 -13.88 -8.51
N LYS A 197 4.59 -13.44 -9.73
CA LYS A 197 3.41 -13.96 -10.44
C LYS A 197 3.42 -15.48 -10.61
N HIS A 198 4.60 -16.05 -10.81
CA HIS A 198 4.76 -17.49 -10.90
C HIS A 198 4.39 -18.20 -9.58
N GLU A 199 4.67 -17.57 -8.43
CA GLU A 199 4.26 -18.07 -7.13
C GLU A 199 2.76 -17.92 -6.88
N THR A 200 2.15 -16.85 -7.41
CA THR A 200 0.70 -16.60 -7.30
C THR A 200 -0.12 -17.25 -8.41
N ARG A 201 0.49 -18.08 -9.26
CA ARG A 201 -0.19 -18.66 -10.42
C ARG A 201 -1.38 -19.53 -10.01
N PHE A 202 -2.50 -19.40 -10.73
CA PHE A 202 -3.76 -20.06 -10.39
C PHE A 202 -3.61 -21.58 -10.20
N GLY A 203 -2.98 -22.25 -11.16
CA GLY A 203 -2.77 -23.70 -11.14
C GLY A 203 -1.87 -24.25 -10.02
N ARG A 204 -1.34 -23.40 -9.12
CA ARG A 204 -0.71 -23.88 -7.85
C ARG A 204 -1.71 -24.10 -6.73
N PHE A 205 -2.86 -23.44 -6.80
CA PHE A 205 -3.83 -23.39 -5.72
C PHE A 205 -5.14 -24.08 -6.08
N VAL A 206 -5.46 -24.14 -7.37
CA VAL A 206 -6.66 -24.77 -7.90
C VAL A 206 -6.24 -25.76 -8.97
N GLU A 207 -6.58 -27.03 -8.78
CA GLU A 207 -6.34 -28.08 -9.77
C GLU A 207 -7.31 -27.96 -10.95
N GLU A 208 -6.88 -28.41 -12.13
CA GLU A 208 -7.74 -28.40 -13.32
C GLU A 208 -9.03 -29.21 -13.06
N GLY A 209 -10.19 -28.57 -13.23
CA GLY A 209 -11.50 -29.17 -12.96
C GLY A 209 -11.95 -29.17 -11.49
N GLN A 210 -11.15 -28.63 -10.57
CA GLN A 210 -11.56 -28.43 -9.19
C GLN A 210 -12.70 -27.40 -9.12
N VAL A 211 -13.79 -27.76 -8.44
CA VAL A 211 -14.86 -26.81 -8.12
C VAL A 211 -14.43 -25.95 -6.95
N VAL A 212 -14.33 -24.65 -7.17
CA VAL A 212 -14.02 -23.66 -6.13
C VAL A 212 -15.32 -23.01 -5.68
N GLU A 213 -15.60 -23.11 -4.39
CA GLU A 213 -16.73 -22.44 -3.74
C GLU A 213 -16.56 -20.92 -3.75
N ASP A 214 -17.67 -20.18 -3.67
CA ASP A 214 -17.63 -18.73 -3.58
C ASP A 214 -16.99 -18.28 -2.27
N ASP A 215 -15.94 -17.47 -2.36
CA ASP A 215 -15.35 -16.76 -1.24
C ASP A 215 -15.24 -15.26 -1.57
N PHE A 216 -15.44 -14.41 -0.58
CA PHE A 216 -15.56 -12.97 -0.74
C PHE A 216 -14.50 -12.25 0.07
N ALA A 217 -13.95 -11.19 -0.50
CA ALA A 217 -12.95 -10.36 0.15
C ALA A 217 -13.48 -9.80 1.48
N PRO A 218 -12.74 -9.96 2.59
CA PRO A 218 -13.15 -9.45 3.89
C PRO A 218 -13.51 -7.96 3.88
N MET A 219 -12.81 -7.15 3.07
CA MET A 219 -13.09 -5.71 2.92
C MET A 219 -14.48 -5.41 2.37
N CYS A 220 -15.07 -6.31 1.58
CA CYS A 220 -16.44 -6.13 1.11
C CYS A 220 -17.48 -6.54 2.15
N GLN A 221 -17.09 -7.39 3.10
CA GLN A 221 -17.97 -7.85 4.18
C GLN A 221 -18.10 -6.80 5.29
N THR A 222 -17.21 -5.81 5.32
CA THR A 222 -17.25 -4.72 6.30
C THR A 222 -18.15 -3.56 5.87
N LEU A 223 -18.63 -3.55 4.62
CA LEU A 223 -19.56 -2.53 4.15
C LEU A 223 -20.94 -2.73 4.76
N ALA A 224 -21.57 -1.64 5.19
CA ALA A 224 -22.91 -1.69 5.78
C ALA A 224 -23.96 -2.24 4.81
N GLU A 225 -23.84 -1.92 3.52
CA GLU A 225 -24.70 -2.47 2.47
C GLU A 225 -23.99 -3.63 1.79
N THR A 226 -23.28 -3.36 0.69
CA THR A 226 -22.60 -4.35 -0.14
C THR A 226 -21.48 -3.69 -0.94
N CYS A 227 -20.53 -4.48 -1.47
CA CYS A 227 -19.54 -3.97 -2.43
C CYS A 227 -20.12 -3.70 -3.82
N TYR A 228 -21.30 -4.23 -4.13
CA TYR A 228 -21.99 -3.94 -5.39
C TYR A 228 -22.23 -2.43 -5.50
N PRO A 229 -21.82 -1.78 -6.61
CA PRO A 229 -21.99 -0.35 -6.76
C PRO A 229 -23.46 0.05 -6.72
N VAL A 230 -23.78 1.14 -6.03
CA VAL A 230 -25.11 1.76 -6.09
C VAL A 230 -25.24 2.71 -7.28
N LEU A 231 -24.10 3.12 -7.86
CA LEU A 231 -24.04 4.05 -8.98
C LEU A 231 -22.78 3.81 -9.82
N ILE A 232 -22.93 3.83 -11.15
CA ILE A 232 -21.81 3.89 -12.11
C ILE A 232 -21.70 5.31 -12.65
N ILE A 233 -20.49 5.86 -12.69
CA ILE A 233 -20.19 7.15 -13.31
C ILE A 233 -19.27 6.94 -14.52
N ASP A 234 -19.64 7.54 -15.65
CA ASP A 234 -18.82 7.68 -16.85
C ASP A 234 -18.06 9.02 -16.79
N PRO A 235 -16.74 9.01 -16.51
CA PRO A 235 -15.98 10.26 -16.40
C PRO A 235 -15.91 11.05 -17.70
N GLU A 236 -16.08 10.40 -18.86
CA GLU A 236 -16.15 11.13 -20.13
C GLU A 236 -17.42 11.93 -20.26
N LYS A 237 -18.56 11.36 -19.84
CA LYS A 237 -19.79 12.15 -19.75
C LYS A 237 -19.64 13.24 -18.72
N LEU A 238 -19.00 12.96 -17.59
CA LEU A 238 -18.81 13.93 -16.52
C LEU A 238 -18.04 15.19 -16.98
N ILE A 239 -17.07 15.06 -17.88
CA ILE A 239 -16.31 16.20 -18.41
C ILE A 239 -16.90 16.80 -19.69
N ASP A 240 -17.91 16.15 -20.29
CA ASP A 240 -18.53 16.60 -21.53
C ASP A 240 -19.48 17.78 -21.27
N PRO A 241 -19.40 18.90 -22.01
CA PRO A 241 -20.26 20.07 -21.77
C PRO A 241 -21.77 19.83 -21.93
N LEU A 242 -22.17 18.84 -22.73
CA LEU A 242 -23.57 18.51 -22.98
C LEU A 242 -24.10 17.51 -21.94
N TYR A 243 -23.31 16.50 -21.58
CA TYR A 243 -23.76 15.43 -20.68
C TYR A 243 -23.32 15.61 -19.22
N GLY A 244 -22.28 16.42 -18.96
CA GLY A 244 -21.62 16.60 -17.68
C GLY A 244 -22.55 17.04 -16.54
N PRO A 245 -23.37 18.08 -16.71
CA PRO A 245 -24.35 18.48 -15.69
C PRO A 245 -25.30 17.34 -15.29
N THR A 246 -25.71 16.50 -16.26
CA THR A 246 -26.60 15.37 -16.00
C THR A 246 -25.87 14.22 -15.30
N GLU A 247 -24.63 13.92 -15.71
CA GLU A 247 -23.82 12.89 -15.08
C GLU A 247 -23.45 13.27 -13.63
N ALA A 248 -23.12 14.54 -13.38
CA ALA A 248 -22.85 15.07 -12.04
C ALA A 248 -24.09 15.06 -11.14
N ARG A 249 -25.27 15.37 -11.71
CA ARG A 249 -26.55 15.33 -10.99
C ARG A 249 -26.85 13.95 -10.41
N LYS A 250 -26.47 12.85 -11.08
CA LYS A 250 -26.63 11.49 -10.53
C LYS A 250 -25.95 11.32 -9.17
N MET A 251 -24.75 11.88 -9.00
CA MET A 251 -24.03 11.83 -7.73
C MET A 251 -24.73 12.67 -6.66
N ALA A 252 -25.23 13.85 -7.01
CA ALA A 252 -25.99 14.70 -6.11
C ALA A 252 -27.29 14.03 -5.65
N GLU A 253 -28.04 13.44 -6.57
CA GLU A 253 -29.28 12.70 -6.28
C GLU A 253 -29.04 11.50 -5.36
N LEU A 254 -27.90 10.80 -5.51
CA LEU A 254 -27.55 9.67 -4.65
C LEU A 254 -27.36 10.08 -3.19
N ILE A 255 -26.75 11.24 -2.92
CA ILE A 255 -26.47 11.70 -1.55
C ILE A 255 -27.54 12.64 -0.99
N ASN A 256 -28.38 13.24 -1.84
CA ASN A 256 -29.45 14.13 -1.41
C ASN A 256 -30.50 13.39 -0.58
N GLY A 257 -30.79 13.89 0.62
CA GLY A 257 -31.74 13.25 1.54
C GLY A 257 -31.24 11.94 2.18
N THR A 258 -29.94 11.65 2.10
CA THR A 258 -29.33 10.53 2.81
C THR A 258 -28.71 10.98 4.13
N GLU A 259 -28.90 10.16 5.18
CA GLU A 259 -28.51 10.50 6.56
C GLU A 259 -27.03 10.88 6.67
N GLY A 260 -26.81 12.11 7.15
CA GLY A 260 -25.49 12.68 7.37
C GLY A 260 -25.04 13.68 6.31
N PHE A 261 -25.76 13.78 5.20
CA PHE A 261 -25.52 14.77 4.15
C PHE A 261 -26.54 15.91 4.15
N GLU A 262 -27.71 15.75 4.75
CA GLU A 262 -28.83 16.70 4.60
C GLU A 262 -28.49 18.12 5.05
N ASP A 263 -27.71 18.26 6.12
CA ASP A 263 -27.28 19.56 6.65
C ASP A 263 -26.15 20.21 5.83
N TRP A 264 -25.55 19.47 4.90
CA TRP A 264 -24.36 19.88 4.15
C TRP A 264 -24.62 20.05 2.66
N MET A 265 -25.67 19.41 2.14
CA MET A 265 -26.06 19.54 0.73
C MET A 265 -26.40 20.98 0.37
N ILE A 266 -25.82 21.45 -0.73
CA ILE A 266 -26.25 22.70 -1.36
C ILE A 266 -27.60 22.53 -2.08
N GLU A 267 -28.30 23.64 -2.25
CA GLU A 267 -29.58 23.71 -2.97
C GLU A 267 -29.46 23.16 -4.40
N GLU A 268 -30.51 22.48 -4.87
CA GLU A 268 -30.54 21.77 -6.15
C GLU A 268 -30.20 22.68 -7.34
N GLU A 269 -30.65 23.93 -7.30
CA GLU A 269 -30.41 24.91 -8.37
C GLU A 269 -28.92 25.27 -8.53
N ALA A 270 -28.08 24.96 -7.53
CA ALA A 270 -26.65 25.21 -7.55
C ALA A 270 -25.81 24.02 -8.07
N TRP A 271 -26.39 22.82 -8.26
CA TRP A 271 -25.62 21.63 -8.65
C TRP A 271 -24.91 21.80 -10.00
N GLU A 272 -25.59 22.35 -11.00
CA GLU A 272 -24.98 22.65 -12.31
C GLU A 272 -23.92 23.76 -12.21
N CYS A 273 -24.09 24.70 -11.27
CA CYS A 273 -23.09 25.73 -11.02
C CYS A 273 -21.79 25.11 -10.47
N ILE A 274 -21.88 24.18 -9.52
CA ILE A 274 -20.71 23.43 -9.02
C ILE A 274 -20.01 22.70 -10.16
N TRP A 275 -20.77 22.00 -11.00
CA TRP A 275 -20.19 21.32 -12.16
C TRP A 275 -19.44 22.29 -13.07
N ASN A 276 -20.04 23.43 -13.43
CA ASN A 276 -19.41 24.46 -14.26
C ASN A 276 -18.14 25.02 -13.62
N GLU A 277 -18.18 25.33 -12.33
CA GLU A 277 -17.05 25.89 -11.60
C GLU A 277 -15.86 24.91 -11.53
N LEU A 278 -16.14 23.62 -11.37
CA LEU A 278 -15.11 22.58 -11.25
C LEU A 278 -14.57 22.09 -12.59
N ILE A 279 -15.44 21.89 -13.59
CA ILE A 279 -15.06 21.29 -14.88
C ILE A 279 -14.73 22.35 -15.93
N THR A 280 -15.63 23.32 -16.14
CA THR A 280 -15.46 24.35 -17.16
C THR A 280 -14.44 25.40 -16.73
N GLU A 281 -14.58 25.89 -15.49
CA GLU A 281 -13.74 26.95 -14.94
C GLU A 281 -12.51 26.44 -14.17
N ARG A 282 -12.38 25.12 -13.98
CA ARG A 282 -11.24 24.44 -13.34
C ARG A 282 -10.87 24.98 -11.95
N LYS A 283 -11.85 25.37 -11.14
CA LYS A 283 -11.61 25.97 -9.80
C LYS A 283 -11.42 24.95 -8.66
N GLY A 284 -11.25 23.67 -9.00
CA GLY A 284 -11.08 22.56 -8.06
C GLY A 284 -9.62 22.24 -7.71
N ILE A 285 -9.41 21.07 -7.12
CA ILE A 285 -8.06 20.48 -7.02
C ILE A 285 -7.57 20.09 -8.42
N LYS A 286 -6.25 20.11 -8.63
CA LYS A 286 -5.66 19.74 -9.92
C LYS A 286 -6.02 18.30 -10.30
N THR A 287 -6.44 18.12 -11.53
CA THR A 287 -6.84 16.85 -12.14
C THR A 287 -6.14 16.67 -13.49
N PHE A 288 -6.36 15.55 -14.16
CA PHE A 288 -5.79 15.34 -15.50
C PHE A 288 -6.22 16.39 -16.53
N LEU A 289 -7.34 17.09 -16.31
CA LEU A 289 -7.79 18.20 -17.17
C LEU A 289 -6.82 19.38 -17.14
N ASP A 290 -6.07 19.54 -16.04
CA ASP A 290 -5.14 20.65 -15.82
C ASP A 290 -3.77 20.39 -16.45
N ARG A 291 -3.53 19.19 -17.00
CA ARG A 291 -2.33 18.93 -17.81
C ARG A 291 -2.37 19.71 -19.11
N VAL A 292 -1.24 20.29 -19.48
CA VAL A 292 -1.05 20.96 -20.77
C VAL A 292 -1.10 19.88 -21.86
N THR A 293 -1.96 20.08 -22.86
CA THR A 293 -2.13 19.24 -24.08
C THR A 293 -1.57 17.83 -23.97
N LEU A 294 -2.30 16.93 -23.31
CA LEU A 294 -2.07 15.50 -23.46
C LEU A 294 -2.51 15.12 -24.88
N ASP A 295 -1.54 14.99 -25.78
CA ASP A 295 -1.78 14.35 -27.08
C ASP A 295 -1.93 12.85 -26.86
N TYR A 296 -3.12 12.41 -26.45
CA TYR A 296 -3.43 10.99 -26.29
C TYR A 296 -3.20 10.18 -27.58
N GLU A 297 -3.17 10.81 -28.75
CA GLU A 297 -2.86 10.13 -30.02
C GLU A 297 -1.37 9.75 -30.11
N SER A 298 -0.49 10.46 -29.40
CA SER A 298 0.93 10.13 -29.30
C SER A 298 1.18 8.86 -28.47
N TYR A 299 0.27 8.52 -27.54
CA TYR A 299 0.32 7.31 -26.72
C TYR A 299 -0.18 6.11 -27.52
N GLN A 300 0.69 5.57 -28.37
CA GLN A 300 0.33 4.45 -29.24
C GLN A 300 0.30 3.13 -28.47
N PHE A 301 -0.72 2.31 -28.74
CA PHE A 301 -0.82 0.93 -28.29
C PHE A 301 -0.62 -0.02 -29.47
N SER A 302 0.12 -1.12 -29.26
CA SER A 302 0.24 -2.17 -30.28
C SER A 302 -1.11 -2.83 -30.56
N PHE A 303 -1.21 -3.54 -31.68
CA PHE A 303 -2.43 -4.28 -32.01
C PHE A 303 -2.74 -5.34 -30.95
N GLU A 304 -1.73 -6.04 -30.45
CA GLU A 304 -1.86 -7.07 -29.42
C GLU A 304 -2.44 -6.50 -28.12
N LEU A 305 -1.95 -5.34 -27.68
CA LEU A 305 -2.48 -4.66 -26.48
C LEU A 305 -3.94 -4.24 -26.69
N LYS A 306 -4.26 -3.61 -27.82
CA LYS A 306 -5.64 -3.22 -28.15
C LYS A 306 -6.56 -4.44 -28.27
N ASN A 307 -6.07 -5.54 -28.81
CA ASN A 307 -6.81 -6.78 -28.93
C ASN A 307 -7.10 -7.38 -27.56
N GLU A 308 -6.13 -7.38 -26.64
CA GLU A 308 -6.33 -7.87 -25.28
C GLU A 308 -7.31 -6.98 -24.51
N MET A 309 -7.19 -5.65 -24.63
CA MET A 309 -8.20 -4.71 -24.11
C MET A 309 -9.60 -5.03 -24.67
N HIS A 310 -9.71 -5.30 -25.97
CA HIS A 310 -10.98 -5.63 -26.61
C HIS A 310 -11.58 -6.91 -26.03
N ASN A 311 -10.76 -7.95 -25.84
CA ASN A 311 -11.20 -9.23 -25.29
C ASN A 311 -11.70 -9.09 -23.85
N GLU A 312 -10.97 -8.37 -23.00
CA GLU A 312 -11.40 -8.12 -21.62
C GLU A 312 -12.68 -7.29 -21.55
N LEU A 313 -12.82 -6.24 -22.37
CA LEU A 313 -14.07 -5.48 -22.44
C LEU A 313 -15.23 -6.34 -22.96
N GLN A 314 -15.01 -7.17 -23.98
CA GLN A 314 -16.04 -8.05 -24.52
C GLN A 314 -16.46 -9.12 -23.50
N ARG A 315 -15.52 -9.63 -22.70
CA ARG A 315 -15.79 -10.57 -21.59
C ARG A 315 -16.72 -9.92 -20.57
N LEU A 316 -16.40 -8.72 -20.09
CA LEU A 316 -17.23 -7.97 -19.15
C LEU A 316 -18.62 -7.65 -19.74
N ILE A 317 -18.69 -7.17 -20.99
CA ILE A 317 -19.97 -6.88 -21.68
C ILE A 317 -20.85 -8.14 -21.70
N SER A 318 -20.30 -9.27 -22.15
CA SER A 318 -21.06 -10.52 -22.28
C SER A 318 -21.53 -11.04 -20.92
N LYS A 319 -20.74 -10.82 -19.87
CA LYS A 319 -21.06 -11.23 -18.49
C LYS A 319 -22.17 -10.37 -17.87
N TYR A 320 -22.14 -9.06 -18.06
CA TYR A 320 -23.05 -8.13 -17.39
C TYR A 320 -24.28 -7.75 -18.21
N GLU A 321 -24.29 -7.94 -19.53
CA GLU A 321 -25.45 -7.58 -20.37
C GLU A 321 -26.70 -8.44 -20.10
N VAL A 322 -26.53 -9.60 -19.46
CA VAL A 322 -27.64 -10.48 -19.04
C VAL A 322 -28.28 -10.02 -17.73
N GLN A 323 -27.65 -9.11 -16.98
CA GLN A 323 -28.22 -8.55 -15.76
C GLN A 323 -29.23 -7.45 -16.11
N THR A 324 -30.23 -7.25 -15.24
CA THR A 324 -31.38 -6.37 -15.55
C THR A 324 -31.43 -5.09 -14.72
N ASP A 325 -30.58 -4.97 -13.71
CA ASP A 325 -30.49 -3.77 -12.89
C ASP A 325 -29.80 -2.62 -13.65
N GLN A 326 -30.08 -1.39 -13.21
CA GLN A 326 -29.59 -0.19 -13.90
C GLN A 326 -28.06 -0.06 -13.84
N VAL A 327 -27.42 -0.53 -12.77
CA VAL A 327 -25.97 -0.42 -12.56
C VAL A 327 -25.23 -1.25 -13.61
N ALA A 328 -25.64 -2.50 -13.82
CA ALA A 328 -25.08 -3.34 -14.85
C ALA A 328 -25.36 -2.81 -16.28
N GLN A 329 -26.55 -2.27 -16.53
CA GLN A 329 -26.89 -1.67 -17.83
C GLN A 329 -26.04 -0.43 -18.13
N ASP A 330 -25.83 0.44 -17.14
CA ASP A 330 -24.96 1.61 -17.26
C ASP A 330 -23.51 1.20 -17.52
N LEU A 331 -23.00 0.20 -16.79
CA LEU A 331 -21.67 -0.38 -17.02
C LEU A 331 -21.53 -0.90 -18.46
N VAL A 332 -22.46 -1.73 -18.94
CA VAL A 332 -22.40 -2.32 -20.28
C VAL A 332 -22.42 -1.24 -21.37
N ASN A 333 -23.22 -0.18 -21.19
CA ASN A 333 -23.26 0.93 -22.14
C ASN A 333 -21.92 1.66 -22.23
N ILE A 334 -21.26 1.88 -21.09
CA ILE A 334 -19.93 2.49 -21.01
C ILE A 334 -18.88 1.57 -21.68
N LEU A 335 -18.85 0.29 -21.33
CA LEU A 335 -17.88 -0.67 -21.84
C LEU A 335 -18.00 -0.88 -23.37
N ARG A 336 -19.22 -0.88 -23.93
CA ARG A 336 -19.43 -0.94 -25.39
C ARG A 336 -18.78 0.25 -26.09
N LYS A 337 -18.96 1.46 -25.56
CA LYS A 337 -18.31 2.68 -26.07
C LYS A 337 -16.78 2.59 -26.01
N HIS A 338 -16.23 2.00 -24.94
CA HIS A 338 -14.77 1.83 -24.78
C HIS A 338 -14.25 0.82 -25.81
N ARG A 339 -14.92 -0.34 -25.93
CA ARG A 339 -14.56 -1.41 -26.87
C ARG A 339 -14.55 -0.91 -28.32
N ASP A 340 -15.60 -0.19 -28.71
CA ASP A 340 -15.77 0.28 -30.08
C ASP A 340 -14.68 1.29 -30.47
N ARG A 341 -14.17 2.09 -29.51
CA ARG A 341 -13.09 3.06 -29.74
C ARG A 341 -11.71 2.44 -29.93
N LEU A 342 -11.49 1.21 -29.46
CA LEU A 342 -10.23 0.49 -29.71
C LEU A 342 -9.96 0.28 -31.21
N GLY A 343 -11.02 0.29 -32.04
CA GLY A 343 -10.91 0.11 -33.50
C GLY A 343 -10.50 -1.30 -33.93
N VAL A 344 -10.68 -2.30 -33.06
CA VAL A 344 -10.39 -3.71 -33.37
C VAL A 344 -11.59 -4.30 -34.11
N THR A 345 -11.47 -4.44 -35.44
CA THR A 345 -12.55 -4.97 -36.31
C THR A 345 -12.54 -6.48 -36.43
N GLU A 346 -11.36 -7.10 -36.28
CA GLU A 346 -11.14 -8.54 -36.37
C GLU A 346 -10.41 -9.01 -35.10
N PRO A 347 -11.12 -9.21 -33.98
CA PRO A 347 -10.47 -9.59 -32.73
C PRO A 347 -9.85 -10.99 -32.84
N MET A 348 -8.61 -11.11 -32.41
CA MET A 348 -7.93 -12.37 -32.20
C MET A 348 -8.28 -12.92 -30.82
N PRO A 349 -8.22 -14.25 -30.60
CA PRO A 349 -8.36 -14.84 -29.28
C PRO A 349 -7.44 -14.17 -28.25
N SER A 350 -7.90 -14.10 -27.00
CA SER A 350 -7.09 -13.62 -25.87
C SER A 350 -5.81 -14.45 -25.75
N ILE A 351 -4.73 -13.80 -25.32
CA ILE A 351 -3.47 -14.47 -25.07
C ILE A 351 -3.68 -15.49 -23.95
N ASP A 352 -3.24 -16.73 -24.16
CA ASP A 352 -3.38 -17.75 -23.14
C ASP A 352 -2.55 -17.39 -21.88
N TYR A 353 -3.03 -17.84 -20.74
CA TYR A 353 -2.46 -17.53 -19.43
C TYR A 353 -0.96 -17.84 -19.30
N GLU A 354 -0.51 -18.98 -19.85
CA GLU A 354 0.90 -19.38 -19.76
C GLU A 354 1.78 -18.48 -20.64
N ARG A 355 1.31 -18.12 -21.83
CA ARG A 355 1.96 -17.14 -22.69
C ARG A 355 2.00 -15.77 -22.04
N LEU A 356 0.90 -15.32 -21.41
CA LEU A 356 0.86 -14.08 -20.65
C LEU A 356 1.92 -14.11 -19.54
N LEU A 357 1.98 -15.16 -18.72
CA LEU A 357 2.99 -15.31 -17.68
C LEU A 357 4.43 -15.36 -18.23
N SER A 358 4.64 -15.88 -19.43
CA SER A 358 5.97 -15.96 -20.04
C SER A 358 6.59 -14.59 -20.35
N TYR A 359 5.79 -13.63 -20.84
CA TYR A 359 6.23 -12.25 -21.06
C TYR A 359 6.78 -11.61 -19.77
N HIS A 360 6.27 -12.02 -18.61
CA HIS A 360 6.62 -11.41 -17.34
C HIS A 360 7.94 -11.88 -16.71
N LEU A 361 8.49 -13.01 -17.16
CA LEU A 361 9.78 -13.50 -16.65
C LEU A 361 10.98 -12.82 -17.31
N GLU A 362 10.76 -12.08 -18.40
CA GLU A 362 11.80 -11.47 -19.23
C GLU A 362 12.12 -10.03 -18.82
N PHE A 363 11.29 -9.40 -18.00
CA PHE A 363 11.39 -7.98 -17.71
C PHE A 363 12.17 -7.67 -16.41
N PRO A 364 13.23 -6.84 -16.46
CA PRO A 364 14.01 -6.45 -15.27
C PRO A 364 13.20 -5.52 -14.34
N PRO A 365 13.56 -5.43 -13.04
CA PRO A 365 13.02 -4.40 -12.16
C PRO A 365 13.33 -2.99 -12.74
N PHE A 366 12.32 -2.12 -12.67
CA PHE A 366 12.07 -0.96 -13.55
C PHE A 366 12.91 0.31 -13.21
N PHE A 367 12.83 1.32 -14.10
CA PHE A 367 13.31 2.74 -14.05
C PHE A 367 14.68 3.11 -14.66
N PRO A 368 14.81 3.21 -16.00
CA PRO A 368 16.02 3.77 -16.65
C PRO A 368 16.13 5.31 -16.59
N HIS A 369 15.05 6.04 -16.30
CA HIS A 369 14.99 7.51 -16.37
C HIS A 369 14.23 8.16 -15.20
N GLN A 370 14.37 7.64 -13.99
CA GLN A 370 13.81 8.33 -12.82
C GLN A 370 14.35 9.78 -12.81
N LYS A 371 13.46 10.79 -12.85
CA LYS A 371 13.83 12.21 -12.75
C LYS A 371 14.87 12.34 -11.63
N GLU A 372 15.99 13.01 -11.91
CA GLU A 372 16.99 13.26 -10.88
C GLU A 372 16.29 13.87 -9.66
N PHE A 373 16.41 13.17 -8.54
CA PHE A 373 15.93 13.64 -7.27
C PHE A 373 16.76 14.87 -6.90
N ILE A 374 16.21 16.07 -7.10
CA ILE A 374 16.72 17.29 -6.47
C ILE A 374 16.20 17.28 -5.04
N SER A 375 16.76 16.38 -4.24
CA SER A 375 16.85 16.62 -2.81
C SER A 375 18.13 17.39 -2.57
N ASP A 376 18.13 18.22 -1.52
CA ASP A 376 19.36 18.81 -0.99
C ASP A 376 20.40 17.75 -0.52
N ASP A 377 20.11 16.44 -0.65
CA ASP A 377 20.99 15.34 -0.28
C ASP A 377 21.37 14.41 -1.46
N ASP A 378 22.67 14.46 -1.80
CA ASP A 378 23.43 13.93 -2.94
C ASP A 378 23.58 12.38 -3.03
N PHE A 379 22.80 11.58 -2.29
CA PHE A 379 23.16 10.16 -2.11
C PHE A 379 22.76 9.23 -3.27
N TYR A 380 21.70 9.53 -4.03
CA TYR A 380 21.13 8.58 -5.00
C TYR A 380 21.66 8.73 -6.45
N VAL A 381 22.02 9.95 -6.85
CA VAL A 381 22.33 10.32 -8.25
C VAL A 381 23.61 9.65 -8.79
N ASN A 382 24.61 9.38 -7.95
CA ASN A 382 25.89 8.79 -8.37
C ASN A 382 25.85 7.31 -8.79
N SER A 383 24.71 6.63 -8.61
CA SER A 383 24.60 5.20 -8.92
C SER A 383 24.25 4.89 -10.39
N HIS A 384 23.66 5.83 -11.13
CA HIS A 384 23.09 5.54 -12.45
C HIS A 384 23.99 5.96 -13.64
N ALA A 385 24.93 6.89 -13.44
CA ALA A 385 25.78 7.42 -14.52
C ALA A 385 26.81 6.42 -15.08
N LYS A 386 26.98 5.22 -14.50
CA LYS A 386 28.09 4.31 -14.85
C LYS A 386 27.73 3.18 -15.84
N TYR A 387 26.51 3.11 -16.36
CA TYR A 387 25.99 1.87 -16.97
C TYR A 387 25.42 1.95 -18.39
N LEU A 388 25.70 3.01 -19.14
CA LEU A 388 25.53 2.99 -20.60
C LEU A 388 26.69 2.21 -21.23
N ASN A 389 26.47 0.94 -21.56
CA ASN A 389 27.41 0.19 -22.42
C ASN A 389 26.66 -0.50 -23.56
N ILE A 390 27.08 -0.18 -24.79
CA ILE A 390 26.37 -0.38 -26.06
C ILE A 390 26.63 -1.77 -26.69
N ASP A 391 27.54 -2.59 -26.14
CA ASP A 391 28.10 -3.74 -26.86
C ASP A 391 27.70 -5.16 -26.35
N ALA A 392 26.54 -5.35 -25.74
CA ALA A 392 26.14 -6.68 -25.25
C ALA A 392 25.42 -7.52 -26.34
N GLN A 393 26.02 -8.66 -26.72
CA GLN A 393 25.63 -9.46 -27.89
C GLN A 393 24.37 -10.35 -27.73
N THR A 394 23.91 -10.69 -26.51
CA THR A 394 22.60 -11.37 -26.29
C THR A 394 22.02 -11.05 -24.90
N VAL A 395 20.69 -10.99 -24.82
CA VAL A 395 19.91 -10.61 -23.63
C VAL A 395 20.07 -11.61 -22.48
N GLU A 396 20.08 -12.93 -22.73
CA GLU A 396 20.26 -13.92 -21.65
C GLU A 396 21.62 -13.77 -20.94
N SER A 397 22.68 -13.39 -21.67
CA SER A 397 24.00 -13.19 -21.08
C SER A 397 24.08 -11.95 -20.18
N ILE A 398 23.19 -10.97 -20.38
CA ILE A 398 23.08 -9.77 -19.55
C ILE A 398 22.30 -10.10 -18.29
N ILE A 399 21.22 -10.87 -18.40
CA ILE A 399 20.36 -11.28 -17.30
C ILE A 399 21.14 -12.14 -16.31
N ASP A 400 21.85 -13.17 -16.77
CA ASP A 400 22.62 -14.05 -15.88
C ASP A 400 23.77 -13.31 -15.18
N ARG A 401 24.44 -12.39 -15.88
CA ARG A 401 25.51 -11.57 -15.28
C ARG A 401 24.96 -10.54 -14.31
N ARG A 402 23.79 -9.95 -14.58
CA ARG A 402 23.13 -8.99 -13.68
C ARG A 402 22.54 -9.67 -12.45
N ARG A 403 21.91 -10.84 -12.58
CA ARG A 403 21.43 -11.63 -11.44
C ARG A 403 22.59 -12.03 -10.54
N LYS A 404 23.66 -12.57 -11.13
CA LYS A 404 24.88 -12.95 -10.41
C LYS A 404 25.57 -11.75 -9.75
N TRP A 405 25.61 -10.59 -10.42
CA TRP A 405 26.18 -9.37 -9.86
C TRP A 405 25.30 -8.75 -8.77
N PHE A 406 23.97 -8.68 -8.94
CA PHE A 406 23.05 -8.15 -7.95
C PHE A 406 23.06 -9.03 -6.69
N GLU A 407 23.03 -10.35 -6.87
CA GLU A 407 23.22 -11.29 -5.76
C GLU A 407 24.59 -11.10 -5.11
N GLU A 408 25.65 -10.86 -5.87
CA GLU A 408 27.00 -10.63 -5.35
C GLU A 408 27.18 -9.27 -4.66
N GLU A 409 26.54 -8.20 -5.14
CA GLU A 409 26.54 -6.87 -4.51
C GLU A 409 25.65 -6.82 -3.28
N MET A 410 24.46 -7.41 -3.34
CA MET A 410 23.60 -7.57 -2.16
C MET A 410 24.28 -8.48 -1.13
N ARG A 411 25.04 -9.49 -1.56
CA ARG A 411 25.90 -10.32 -0.68
C ARG A 411 27.04 -9.53 -0.04
N LYS A 412 27.59 -8.51 -0.73
CA LYS A 412 28.64 -7.62 -0.19
C LYS A 412 28.09 -6.54 0.75
N LYS A 413 26.90 -6.00 0.47
CA LYS A 413 26.29 -4.88 1.20
C LYS A 413 25.42 -5.31 2.37
N ARG A 414 24.88 -6.52 2.37
CA ARG A 414 24.21 -7.08 3.56
C ARG A 414 25.28 -7.36 4.60
N LYS A 415 25.36 -6.54 5.65
CA LYS A 415 26.06 -6.93 6.89
C LYS A 415 25.36 -8.19 7.40
N ARG A 416 25.93 -9.36 7.07
CA ARG A 416 25.73 -10.67 7.73
C ARG A 416 24.77 -10.61 8.94
N VAL A 417 23.52 -11.03 8.73
CA VAL A 417 22.37 -10.72 9.61
C VAL A 417 22.03 -11.80 10.65
N ILE A 418 22.58 -13.01 10.52
CA ILE A 418 22.42 -14.11 11.48
C ILE A 418 23.78 -14.52 11.99
N GLN A 419 24.01 -14.42 13.31
CA GLN A 419 25.22 -14.92 13.94
C GLN A 419 25.15 -16.44 14.07
N MET A 420 26.23 -17.12 13.70
CA MET A 420 26.37 -18.57 13.82
C MET A 420 27.51 -18.91 14.78
N LYS A 421 27.28 -19.87 15.67
CA LYS A 421 28.31 -20.43 16.55
C LYS A 421 28.30 -21.94 16.39
N TYR A 422 29.47 -22.54 16.30
CA TYR A 422 29.64 -23.99 16.16
C TYR A 422 30.33 -24.58 17.38
N PHE A 423 29.84 -25.74 17.83
CA PHE A 423 30.27 -26.41 19.05
C PHE A 423 30.62 -27.87 18.78
N ASP A 424 31.59 -28.40 19.53
CA ASP A 424 31.97 -29.82 19.46
C ASP A 424 30.90 -30.66 20.17
N ALA A 425 30.25 -31.55 19.44
CA ALA A 425 29.15 -32.36 19.93
C ALA A 425 29.48 -33.86 20.00
N THR A 426 30.76 -34.23 20.00
CA THR A 426 31.26 -35.62 19.97
C THR A 426 30.62 -36.56 21.01
N ASN A 427 30.15 -36.03 22.15
CA ASN A 427 29.52 -36.82 23.21
C ASN A 427 28.12 -36.33 23.57
N TRP A 428 27.46 -35.56 22.70
CA TRP A 428 26.15 -35.02 22.99
C TRP A 428 25.08 -36.02 22.62
N SER A 429 24.12 -36.19 23.52
CA SER A 429 22.94 -37.03 23.30
C SER A 429 21.63 -36.25 23.16
N SER A 430 21.72 -34.94 23.31
CA SER A 430 20.67 -33.95 23.11
C SER A 430 21.33 -32.57 23.10
N LEU A 431 20.59 -31.54 22.71
CA LEU A 431 21.04 -30.17 22.94
C LEU A 431 21.11 -29.90 24.46
N PRO A 432 22.19 -29.26 24.97
CA PRO A 432 22.38 -29.03 26.39
C PRO A 432 21.29 -28.12 26.96
N ALA A 433 20.86 -28.40 28.19
CA ALA A 433 19.97 -27.51 28.94
C ALA A 433 20.83 -26.49 29.72
N GLY A 434 20.96 -25.26 29.22
CA GLY A 434 21.65 -24.17 29.92
C GLY A 434 22.79 -23.56 29.11
N ASP A 435 23.85 -23.14 29.78
CA ASP A 435 24.96 -22.42 29.16
C ASP A 435 25.60 -23.26 28.05
N GLN A 436 25.59 -22.69 26.83
CA GLN A 436 26.26 -23.24 25.68
C GLN A 436 27.77 -23.29 25.95
N PRO A 437 28.46 -24.39 25.61
CA PRO A 437 29.91 -24.47 25.74
C PRO A 437 30.61 -23.45 24.84
N VAL A 438 31.92 -23.25 25.00
CA VAL A 438 32.65 -22.29 24.17
C VAL A 438 32.63 -22.74 22.71
N PRO A 439 32.20 -21.88 21.75
CA PRO A 439 32.18 -22.27 20.35
C PRO A 439 33.61 -22.40 19.82
N TYR A 440 33.87 -23.43 19.01
CA TYR A 440 35.16 -23.59 18.35
C TYR A 440 35.27 -22.72 17.10
N LYS A 441 34.14 -22.29 16.53
CA LYS A 441 34.07 -21.39 15.37
C LYS A 441 32.84 -20.50 15.46
N ILE A 442 33.00 -19.25 15.06
CA ILE A 442 31.92 -18.28 14.92
C ILE A 442 31.93 -17.82 13.47
N ASP A 443 30.75 -17.73 12.87
CA ASP A 443 30.54 -17.22 11.53
C ASP A 443 29.18 -16.53 11.46
N THR A 444 28.70 -16.28 10.26
CA THR A 444 27.40 -15.64 10.02
C THR A 444 26.78 -16.11 8.72
N THR A 445 25.46 -16.04 8.63
CA THR A 445 24.71 -16.35 7.41
C THR A 445 23.59 -15.32 7.15
N TYR A 446 22.91 -15.48 6.01
CA TYR A 446 21.74 -14.69 5.63
C TYR A 446 20.44 -15.50 5.66
N SER A 447 20.55 -16.83 5.73
CA SER A 447 19.40 -17.73 5.80
C SER A 447 19.78 -18.99 6.55
N ILE A 448 18.77 -19.64 7.11
CA ILE A 448 18.88 -20.97 7.70
C ILE A 448 18.21 -21.92 6.71
N ASN A 449 18.97 -22.33 5.70
CA ASN A 449 18.51 -23.21 4.61
C ASN A 449 19.63 -24.19 4.22
N TYR A 450 19.88 -25.15 5.10
CA TYR A 450 20.90 -26.17 4.93
C TYR A 450 20.21 -27.49 4.64
N ASN A 451 19.80 -27.65 3.38
CA ASN A 451 19.13 -28.85 2.88
C ASN A 451 20.08 -29.95 2.39
N ASN A 452 21.39 -29.74 2.50
CA ASN A 452 22.39 -30.65 1.95
C ASN A 452 22.67 -31.82 2.91
N ASN A 453 22.27 -33.01 2.47
CA ASN A 453 22.31 -34.24 3.26
C ASN A 453 23.70 -34.88 3.37
N ALA A 454 24.78 -34.29 2.85
CA ALA A 454 26.11 -34.87 2.92
C ALA A 454 27.24 -33.82 2.95
N GLY A 455 28.32 -34.13 3.65
CA GLY A 455 29.50 -33.29 3.77
C GLY A 455 29.49 -32.41 5.01
N GLU A 456 30.28 -31.33 4.98
CA GLU A 456 30.37 -30.38 6.09
C GLU A 456 29.03 -29.66 6.32
N PHE A 457 28.61 -29.55 7.58
CA PHE A 457 27.41 -28.77 7.90
C PHE A 457 27.72 -27.28 7.79
N ALA A 458 27.04 -26.58 6.88
CA ALA A 458 27.24 -25.14 6.66
C ALA A 458 28.73 -24.78 6.48
N THR A 459 29.25 -23.84 7.27
CA THR A 459 30.67 -23.45 7.29
C THR A 459 31.41 -24.04 8.49
N SER A 460 30.91 -25.13 9.08
CA SER A 460 31.43 -25.68 10.34
C SER A 460 32.78 -26.38 10.25
N GLU A 461 33.25 -26.72 9.04
CA GLU A 461 34.43 -27.56 8.79
C GLU A 461 34.31 -29.00 9.35
N ARG A 462 33.09 -29.42 9.71
CA ARG A 462 32.79 -30.75 10.25
C ARG A 462 31.55 -31.33 9.61
N SER A 463 31.61 -32.60 9.22
CA SER A 463 30.46 -33.32 8.66
C SER A 463 29.57 -33.96 9.72
N GLU A 464 30.12 -34.24 10.90
CA GLU A 464 29.44 -34.95 12.00
C GLU A 464 29.91 -34.40 13.35
N ASN A 465 29.21 -34.77 14.42
CA ASN A 465 29.54 -34.36 15.79
C ASN A 465 29.66 -32.84 15.93
N VAL A 466 28.74 -32.12 15.30
CA VAL A 466 28.67 -30.67 15.28
C VAL A 466 27.31 -30.20 15.78
N ALA A 467 27.34 -29.27 16.73
CA ALA A 467 26.18 -28.48 17.08
C ALA A 467 26.37 -27.06 16.58
N ALA A 468 25.26 -26.38 16.29
CA ALA A 468 25.26 -24.99 15.88
C ALA A 468 24.17 -24.20 16.58
N SER A 469 24.44 -22.93 16.85
CA SER A 469 23.41 -21.97 17.21
C SER A 469 23.34 -20.85 16.19
N PHE A 470 22.13 -20.46 15.82
CA PHE A 470 21.83 -19.35 14.92
C PHE A 470 21.07 -18.29 15.71
N GLU A 471 21.53 -17.05 15.65
CA GLU A 471 20.88 -15.95 16.34
C GLU A 471 20.64 -14.79 15.36
N GLY A 472 19.39 -14.39 15.21
CA GLY A 472 18.99 -13.28 14.34
C GLY A 472 17.66 -12.69 14.76
N ARG A 473 17.24 -11.62 14.08
CA ARG A 473 15.87 -11.09 14.18
C ARG A 473 15.18 -11.25 12.85
N VAL A 474 13.90 -11.62 12.87
CA VAL A 474 13.09 -11.83 11.66
C VAL A 474 11.85 -10.95 11.69
N TRP A 475 11.59 -10.21 10.62
CA TRP A 475 10.31 -9.54 10.41
C TRP A 475 9.29 -10.57 9.91
N VAL A 476 8.26 -10.83 10.71
CA VAL A 476 7.16 -11.73 10.37
C VAL A 476 5.94 -10.88 10.03
N ASP A 477 5.44 -10.97 8.80
CA ASP A 477 4.26 -10.23 8.35
C ASP A 477 2.97 -10.78 8.99
N ASN A 478 1.92 -9.95 9.09
CA ASN A 478 0.60 -10.29 9.62
C ASN A 478 -0.09 -11.48 8.91
N VAL A 479 0.25 -11.73 7.65
CA VAL A 479 -0.29 -12.89 6.93
C VAL A 479 0.34 -14.22 7.34
N ILE A 480 1.54 -14.19 7.91
CA ILE A 480 2.25 -15.40 8.32
C ILE A 480 1.66 -15.91 9.63
N GLU A 481 1.18 -17.15 9.60
CA GLU A 481 0.51 -17.77 10.73
C GLU A 481 1.40 -18.73 11.51
N TYR A 482 2.41 -19.31 10.84
CA TYR A 482 3.26 -20.35 11.41
C TYR A 482 4.73 -20.08 11.12
N LEU A 483 5.57 -20.36 12.12
CA LEU A 483 7.01 -20.56 11.95
C LEU A 483 7.31 -22.05 12.12
N CYS A 484 8.18 -22.60 11.28
CA CYS A 484 8.57 -24.00 11.33
C CYS A 484 10.09 -24.16 11.28
N VAL A 485 10.56 -25.26 11.85
CA VAL A 485 11.92 -25.78 11.65
C VAL A 485 11.82 -27.20 11.11
N GLU A 486 12.61 -27.48 10.10
CA GLU A 486 12.84 -28.82 9.58
C GLU A 486 14.29 -29.20 9.88
N SER A 487 14.50 -30.30 10.62
CA SER A 487 15.86 -30.70 11.03
C SER A 487 16.12 -32.20 11.03
N ASN A 488 17.37 -32.56 10.77
CA ASN A 488 17.98 -33.87 10.97
C ASN A 488 19.42 -33.67 11.46
N ASN A 489 19.79 -33.94 12.70
CA ASN A 489 18.99 -34.52 13.78
C ASN A 489 18.22 -33.42 14.56
N GLY A 490 18.53 -33.21 15.83
CA GLY A 490 17.75 -32.38 16.74
C GLY A 490 17.86 -30.87 16.49
N SER A 491 16.78 -30.14 16.76
CA SER A 491 16.80 -28.68 16.85
C SER A 491 15.87 -28.12 17.93
N LYS A 492 16.16 -26.92 18.41
CA LYS A 492 15.26 -26.12 19.26
C LYS A 492 15.16 -24.72 18.67
N VAL A 493 13.97 -24.14 18.65
CA VAL A 493 13.74 -22.76 18.24
C VAL A 493 13.15 -21.99 19.40
N TYR A 494 13.82 -20.90 19.75
CA TYR A 494 13.35 -19.93 20.70
C TYR A 494 12.97 -18.67 19.93
N VAL A 495 11.79 -18.16 20.23
CA VAL A 495 11.30 -16.88 19.70
C VAL A 495 11.20 -15.95 20.90
N ASP A 496 11.74 -14.74 20.80
CA ASP A 496 11.79 -13.74 21.88
C ASP A 496 12.22 -14.32 23.25
N GLY A 497 13.18 -15.26 23.22
CA GLY A 497 13.73 -15.94 24.40
C GLY A 497 12.89 -17.09 24.97
N VAL A 498 11.70 -17.37 24.40
CA VAL A 498 10.81 -18.44 24.82
C VAL A 498 10.93 -19.62 23.87
N LEU A 499 11.11 -20.84 24.41
CA LEU A 499 11.15 -22.07 23.62
C LEU A 499 9.83 -22.28 22.89
N ALA A 500 9.85 -22.11 21.57
CA ALA A 500 8.68 -22.14 20.70
C ALA A 500 8.54 -23.48 19.97
N ILE A 501 9.66 -24.09 19.60
CA ILE A 501 9.71 -25.42 18.96
C ILE A 501 10.79 -26.26 19.65
N ASP A 502 10.40 -27.44 20.13
CA ASP A 502 11.33 -28.46 20.60
C ASP A 502 11.30 -29.66 19.64
N ASN A 503 12.34 -29.76 18.81
CA ASN A 503 12.57 -30.83 17.85
C ASN A 503 13.88 -31.57 18.16
N ASP A 504 14.25 -31.70 19.44
CA ASP A 504 15.51 -32.31 19.87
C ASP A 504 15.48 -33.86 19.76
N GLY A 505 16.66 -34.47 19.67
CA GLY A 505 16.86 -35.92 19.56
C GLY A 505 17.97 -36.34 18.59
N LEU A 506 18.64 -37.47 18.84
CA LEU A 506 19.84 -37.90 18.10
C LEU A 506 19.60 -38.72 16.84
N LEU A 507 18.41 -39.28 16.66
CA LEU A 507 18.23 -40.41 15.74
C LEU A 507 16.87 -40.39 15.04
N HIS A 508 16.33 -39.19 14.80
CA HIS A 508 15.20 -39.05 13.89
C HIS A 508 15.70 -38.65 12.49
N SER A 509 14.99 -39.12 11.48
CA SER A 509 15.08 -38.57 10.13
C SER A 509 14.63 -37.11 10.13
N THR A 510 14.73 -36.43 8.99
CA THR A 510 14.19 -35.08 8.82
C THR A 510 12.75 -34.98 9.34
N GLN A 511 12.53 -34.08 10.29
CA GLN A 511 11.22 -33.80 10.89
C GLN A 511 10.95 -32.30 10.86
N ARG A 512 9.74 -31.93 10.43
CA ARG A 512 9.21 -30.57 10.49
C ARG A 512 8.35 -30.39 11.74
N LYS A 513 8.62 -29.36 12.52
CA LYS A 513 7.76 -28.90 13.61
C LYS A 513 7.47 -27.42 13.47
N CYS A 514 6.27 -27.01 13.87
CA CYS A 514 5.77 -25.66 13.68
C CYS A 514 5.15 -25.10 14.95
N VAL A 515 5.18 -23.77 15.08
CA VAL A 515 4.52 -22.99 16.12
C VAL A 515 3.61 -21.93 15.48
N TYR A 516 2.45 -21.67 16.08
CA TYR A 516 1.53 -20.63 15.64
C TYR A 516 1.98 -19.26 16.16
N VAL A 517 2.08 -18.26 15.28
CA VAL A 517 2.61 -16.91 15.60
C VAL A 517 1.60 -15.77 15.41
N LYS A 518 0.36 -16.06 14.98
CA LYS A 518 -0.66 -15.04 14.71
C LYS A 518 -1.59 -14.70 15.89
N SER A 519 -1.62 -15.48 16.98
CA SER A 519 -2.55 -15.22 18.10
C SER A 519 -2.07 -14.10 19.03
N GLY A 520 -2.61 -12.89 18.86
CA GLY A 520 -2.43 -11.75 19.76
C GLY A 520 -3.03 -11.88 21.18
N ASN A 521 -3.51 -13.06 21.60
CA ASN A 521 -4.18 -13.26 22.90
C ASN A 521 -3.34 -13.94 23.98
N LYS A 522 -2.08 -14.29 23.70
CA LYS A 522 -1.08 -14.66 24.74
C LYS A 522 0.23 -13.95 24.46
N ALA A 523 0.90 -13.56 25.53
CA ALA A 523 1.90 -12.51 25.60
C ALA A 523 3.20 -12.69 24.78
N ASP A 524 3.38 -13.73 23.96
CA ASP A 524 4.73 -14.11 23.58
C ASP A 524 5.08 -13.97 22.09
N PHE A 525 4.16 -14.05 21.11
CA PHE A 525 4.53 -13.95 19.68
C PHE A 525 3.48 -13.21 18.84
N ARG A 526 3.89 -12.29 17.97
CA ARG A 526 2.98 -11.57 17.06
C ARG A 526 3.53 -11.50 15.64
N SER A 527 2.75 -11.98 14.68
CA SER A 527 2.84 -11.57 13.29
C SER A 527 2.65 -10.05 13.17
N GLY A 528 3.21 -9.42 12.14
CA GLY A 528 3.33 -7.96 12.01
C GLY A 528 4.39 -7.35 12.92
N ALA A 529 5.35 -8.15 13.39
CA ALA A 529 6.38 -7.70 14.30
C ALA A 529 7.76 -8.30 13.98
N MET A 530 8.78 -7.71 14.60
CA MET A 530 10.16 -8.15 14.49
C MET A 530 10.50 -9.05 15.67
N LEU A 531 10.61 -10.35 15.40
CA LEU A 531 10.84 -11.39 16.40
C LEU A 531 12.34 -11.67 16.55
N HIS A 532 12.84 -11.83 17.78
CA HIS A 532 14.16 -12.42 18.00
C HIS A 532 14.05 -13.93 17.84
N VAL A 533 14.90 -14.54 17.02
CA VAL A 533 14.89 -15.97 16.75
C VAL A 533 16.26 -16.55 17.04
N TYR A 534 16.28 -17.53 17.94
CA TYR A 534 17.46 -18.30 18.30
C TYR A 534 17.20 -19.78 17.97
N VAL A 535 18.03 -20.37 17.13
CA VAL A 535 17.90 -21.78 16.72
C VAL A 535 19.12 -22.54 17.21
N GLU A 536 18.90 -23.61 17.96
CA GLU A 536 19.91 -24.59 18.32
C GLU A 536 19.75 -25.82 17.42
N TYR A 537 20.86 -26.41 16.99
CA TYR A 537 20.87 -27.56 16.10
C TYR A 537 21.98 -28.54 16.48
N LEU A 538 21.70 -29.83 16.34
CA LEU A 538 22.62 -30.92 16.62
C LEU A 538 22.65 -31.91 15.44
N ASN A 539 23.85 -32.16 14.93
CA ASN A 539 24.15 -33.29 14.05
C ASN A 539 25.14 -34.23 14.73
N SER A 540 24.64 -35.36 15.22
CA SER A 540 25.48 -36.39 15.85
C SER A 540 26.11 -37.36 14.84
N GLY A 541 25.61 -37.42 13.60
CA GLY A 541 26.14 -38.29 12.55
C GLY A 541 25.20 -38.48 11.38
N GLY A 542 25.74 -38.86 10.23
CA GLY A 542 24.96 -39.03 9.00
C GLY A 542 24.59 -37.70 8.33
N ASN A 543 23.37 -37.63 7.80
CA ASN A 543 22.94 -36.53 6.96
C ASN A 543 22.58 -35.30 7.81
N SER A 544 23.17 -34.15 7.50
CA SER A 544 22.81 -32.88 8.13
C SER A 544 21.64 -32.21 7.42
N HIS A 545 20.64 -31.72 8.15
CA HIS A 545 19.54 -30.94 7.59
C HIS A 545 19.06 -29.90 8.60
N LEU A 546 18.96 -28.64 8.18
CA LEU A 546 18.34 -27.58 8.99
C LEU A 546 17.75 -26.47 8.09
N VAL A 547 16.44 -26.32 8.09
CA VAL A 547 15.73 -25.28 7.36
C VAL A 547 14.74 -24.58 8.28
N MET A 548 14.75 -23.25 8.30
CA MET A 548 13.72 -22.44 8.93
C MET A 548 12.72 -21.97 7.88
N GLU A 549 11.44 -22.22 8.14
CA GLU A 549 10.35 -21.94 7.23
C GLU A 549 9.23 -21.14 7.93
N TRP A 550 8.35 -20.58 7.12
CA TRP A 550 7.14 -19.93 7.58
C TRP A 550 6.00 -20.14 6.60
N GLY A 551 4.75 -20.01 7.05
CA GLY A 551 3.59 -20.27 6.20
C GLY A 551 2.29 -19.70 6.75
N THR A 552 1.27 -19.69 5.90
CA THR A 552 -0.05 -19.12 6.22
C THR A 552 -1.05 -20.16 6.72
N THR A 553 -0.82 -21.46 6.47
CA THR A 553 -1.71 -22.54 6.94
C THR A 553 -0.89 -23.76 7.36
N ARG A 554 -1.32 -24.49 8.40
CA ARG A 554 -0.60 -25.68 8.87
C ARG A 554 -0.75 -26.90 7.95
N ASP A 555 -1.88 -26.98 7.23
CA ASP A 555 -2.32 -28.22 6.59
C ASP A 555 -1.88 -28.36 5.13
N ASN A 556 -1.12 -27.40 4.59
CA ASN A 556 -0.67 -27.44 3.20
C ASN A 556 0.81 -27.06 3.07
N ASP A 557 1.65 -28.05 2.76
CA ASP A 557 3.10 -27.90 2.55
C ASP A 557 3.43 -26.90 1.44
N LEU A 558 2.53 -26.64 0.48
CA LEU A 558 2.69 -25.63 -0.57
C LEU A 558 2.68 -24.19 -0.03
N THR A 559 2.25 -23.98 1.22
CA THR A 559 2.20 -22.65 1.84
C THR A 559 3.44 -22.33 2.70
N PHE A 560 4.33 -23.30 2.89
CA PHE A 560 5.57 -23.11 3.63
C PHE A 560 6.74 -22.77 2.71
N ARG A 561 7.51 -21.75 3.09
CA ARG A 561 8.74 -21.38 2.39
C ARG A 561 9.85 -21.11 3.39
N THR A 562 11.09 -21.35 2.97
CA THR A 562 12.27 -20.88 3.68
C THR A 562 12.14 -19.37 3.96
N ILE A 563 12.42 -18.97 5.20
CA ILE A 563 12.42 -17.55 5.56
C ILE A 563 13.46 -16.83 4.68
N PRO A 564 13.05 -15.90 3.82
CA PRO A 564 13.94 -15.33 2.82
C PRO A 564 14.98 -14.43 3.50
N PRO A 565 16.20 -14.34 2.96
CA PRO A 565 17.26 -13.51 3.52
C PRO A 565 16.87 -12.06 3.85
N ARG A 566 15.95 -11.48 3.06
CA ARG A 566 15.47 -10.10 3.26
C ARG A 566 14.66 -9.90 4.55
N SER A 567 14.15 -10.97 5.13
CA SER A 567 13.34 -10.90 6.35
C SER A 567 14.18 -10.95 7.61
N TRP A 568 15.48 -11.28 7.50
CA TRP A 568 16.42 -11.29 8.61
C TRP A 568 17.10 -9.93 8.75
N ALA A 569 17.20 -9.43 9.99
CA ALA A 569 17.84 -8.17 10.35
C ALA A 569 18.90 -8.38 11.44
N SER A 570 19.97 -7.57 11.40
CA SER A 570 20.97 -7.55 12.48
C SER A 570 20.42 -6.84 13.73
N VAL A 571 21.02 -7.10 14.89
CA VAL A 571 20.63 -6.43 16.16
C VAL A 571 20.76 -4.90 16.06
N GLU A 572 21.81 -4.41 15.38
CA GLU A 572 22.05 -2.98 15.13
C GLU A 572 20.96 -2.37 14.23
N ASP A 573 20.57 -3.07 13.16
CA ASP A 573 19.52 -2.59 12.24
C ASP A 573 18.15 -2.52 12.93
N VAL A 574 17.88 -3.41 13.88
CA VAL A 574 16.64 -3.40 14.66
C VAL A 574 16.59 -2.26 15.69
N GLU A 575 17.71 -1.91 16.32
CA GLU A 575 17.75 -0.70 17.18
C GLU A 575 17.48 0.55 16.37
N ARG A 576 18.05 0.64 15.16
CA ARG A 576 17.77 1.74 14.24
C ARG A 576 16.31 1.76 13.79
N PHE A 577 15.74 0.62 13.43
CA PHE A 577 14.34 0.50 13.04
C PHE A 577 13.35 0.83 14.17
N ARG A 578 13.63 0.39 15.40
CA ARG A 578 12.81 0.73 16.58
C ARG A 578 12.91 2.19 16.96
N GLN A 579 14.09 2.80 16.84
CA GLN A 579 14.25 4.25 17.01
C GLN A 579 13.44 5.01 15.96
N LEU A 580 13.46 4.54 14.70
CA LEU A 580 12.65 5.11 13.62
C LEU A 580 11.15 4.97 13.88
N ILE A 581 10.64 3.78 14.24
CA ILE A 581 9.22 3.59 14.58
C ILE A 581 8.81 4.49 15.75
N ARG A 582 9.59 4.52 16.83
CA ARG A 582 9.27 5.34 18.00
C ARG A 582 9.29 6.84 17.68
N GLN A 583 10.22 7.27 16.83
CA GLN A 583 10.26 8.65 16.36
C GLN A 583 9.09 8.95 15.42
N ASN A 584 8.67 7.99 14.59
CA ASN A 584 7.51 8.12 13.72
C ASN A 584 6.20 8.18 14.53
N GLU A 585 6.04 7.37 15.58
CA GLU A 585 4.89 7.44 16.48
C GLU A 585 4.82 8.78 17.21
N LEU A 586 5.96 9.29 17.71
CA LEU A 586 6.04 10.62 18.31
C LEU A 586 5.77 11.73 17.28
N LEU A 587 6.22 11.55 16.04
CA LEU A 587 5.95 12.47 14.93
C LEU A 587 4.46 12.46 14.57
N GLU A 588 3.82 11.30 14.49
CA GLU A 588 2.38 11.17 14.24
C GLU A 588 1.54 11.73 15.39
N GLU A 589 1.97 11.59 16.64
CA GLU A 589 1.30 12.22 17.79
C GLU A 589 1.48 13.75 17.77
N ASP A 590 2.68 14.25 17.46
CA ASP A 590 2.95 15.67 17.27
C ASP A 590 2.18 16.24 16.06
N LEU A 591 2.11 15.50 14.95
CA LEU A 591 1.36 15.85 13.73
C LEU A 591 -0.15 15.80 13.97
N ARG A 592 -0.65 14.85 14.75
CA ARG A 592 -2.06 14.80 15.18
C ARG A 592 -2.40 16.01 16.04
N THR A 593 -1.54 16.33 16.99
CA THR A 593 -1.68 17.51 17.86
C THR A 593 -1.61 18.81 17.05
N LEU A 594 -0.74 18.87 16.04
CA LEU A 594 -0.65 19.99 15.10
C LEU A 594 -1.86 20.06 14.18
N LYS A 595 -2.32 18.94 13.60
CA LYS A 595 -3.50 18.86 12.72
C LYS A 595 -4.78 19.24 13.46
N GLU A 596 -4.96 18.82 14.72
CA GLU A 596 -6.08 19.29 15.57
C GLU A 596 -6.07 20.82 15.76
N THR A 597 -4.91 21.47 15.68
CA THR A 597 -4.79 22.93 15.68
C THR A 597 -4.81 23.58 14.29
N ASP A 598 -4.53 22.84 13.21
CA ASP A 598 -4.43 23.31 11.80
C ASP A 598 -5.62 22.88 10.92
N PHE A 599 -6.63 22.16 11.45
CA PHE A 599 -7.88 21.74 10.77
C PHE A 599 -8.81 22.91 10.37
N MET A 600 -8.24 24.08 10.14
CA MET A 600 -8.88 25.14 9.38
C MET A 600 -8.36 25.05 7.94
N GLY A 601 -9.04 24.30 7.07
CA GLY A 601 -8.77 24.22 5.63
C GLY A 601 -8.68 25.59 4.95
N PRO A 602 -8.29 25.74 3.68
CA PRO A 602 -8.01 27.04 3.04
C PRO A 602 -9.12 28.07 3.22
N THR A 603 -10.39 27.63 3.14
CA THR A 603 -11.60 28.41 3.38
C THR A 603 -11.72 28.84 4.84
N THR A 604 -11.42 27.95 5.77
CA THR A 604 -11.43 28.20 7.21
C THR A 604 -10.19 28.97 7.68
N ARG A 605 -9.04 28.86 7.02
CA ARG A 605 -7.83 29.67 7.23
C ARG A 605 -8.02 31.08 6.68
N LYS A 606 -8.71 31.22 5.55
CA LYS A 606 -9.18 32.50 5.01
C LYS A 606 -10.22 33.12 5.94
N GLU A 607 -11.17 32.35 6.46
CA GLU A 607 -12.16 32.78 7.46
C GLU A 607 -11.51 33.12 8.81
N TYR A 608 -10.49 32.37 9.24
CA TYR A 608 -9.70 32.66 10.44
C TYR A 608 -8.87 33.93 10.26
N ASN A 609 -8.18 34.08 9.13
CA ASN A 609 -7.45 35.30 8.79
C ASN A 609 -8.40 36.50 8.66
N TYR A 610 -9.60 36.30 8.12
CA TYR A 610 -10.66 37.30 8.06
C TYR A 610 -11.15 37.70 9.46
N ARG A 611 -11.46 36.72 10.33
CA ARG A 611 -11.87 36.96 11.72
C ARG A 611 -10.76 37.62 12.55
N LYS A 612 -9.51 37.22 12.33
CA LYS A 612 -8.32 37.85 12.93
C LYS A 612 -8.19 39.31 12.49
N ALA A 613 -8.24 39.58 11.18
CA ALA A 613 -8.18 40.94 10.66
C ALA A 613 -9.36 41.81 11.12
N LYS A 614 -10.57 41.23 11.21
CA LYS A 614 -11.76 41.90 11.76
C LYS A 614 -11.57 42.24 13.23
N ALA A 615 -11.11 41.30 14.05
CA ALA A 615 -10.81 41.53 15.46
C ALA A 615 -9.70 42.57 15.66
N GLU A 616 -8.68 42.58 14.82
CA GLU A 616 -7.62 43.60 14.82
C GLU A 616 -8.16 45.01 14.48
N ARG A 617 -9.06 45.11 13.49
CA ARG A 617 -9.74 46.38 13.14
C ARG A 617 -10.67 46.86 14.24
N GLU A 618 -11.45 45.96 14.85
CA GLU A 618 -12.33 46.28 15.98
C GLU A 618 -11.52 46.69 17.22
N ALA A 619 -10.38 46.04 17.49
CA ALA A 619 -9.46 46.44 18.55
C ALA A 619 -8.81 47.80 18.27
N ALA A 620 -8.46 48.10 17.02
CA ALA A 620 -7.93 49.40 16.61
C ALA A 620 -8.99 50.51 16.75
N ALA A 621 -10.22 50.29 16.28
CA ALA A 621 -11.33 51.23 16.41
C ALA A 621 -11.69 51.50 17.88
N ASN A 622 -11.67 50.45 18.72
CA ASN A 622 -11.87 50.58 20.15
C ASN A 622 -10.72 51.31 20.85
N ASN A 623 -9.47 51.20 20.38
CA ASN A 623 -8.35 51.99 20.90
C ASN A 623 -8.47 53.48 20.55
N THR A 624 -9.08 53.84 19.42
CA THR A 624 -9.36 55.24 19.08
C THR A 624 -10.43 55.84 20.00
N ASN A 625 -11.37 55.01 20.49
CA ASN A 625 -12.39 55.41 21.48
C ASN A 625 -11.96 55.25 22.96
N LYS A 626 -10.91 54.46 23.26
CA LYS A 626 -10.44 54.15 24.63
C LYS A 626 -9.25 54.99 25.11
N LYS A 627 -9.04 56.20 24.61
CA LYS A 627 -8.10 57.15 25.24
C LYS A 627 -8.50 57.56 26.68
N ASN A 628 -9.63 57.08 27.21
CA ASN A 628 -10.15 57.43 28.54
C ASN A 628 -10.36 56.28 29.53
N ASN A 629 -9.88 55.04 29.32
CA ASN A 629 -9.98 54.04 30.41
C ASN A 629 -8.87 52.98 30.43
N SER A 630 -8.14 52.93 31.54
CA SER A 630 -6.81 52.31 31.70
C SER A 630 -6.80 50.91 32.33
N ASN A 631 -7.79 50.04 32.08
CA ASN A 631 -7.89 48.74 32.76
C ASN A 631 -8.12 47.56 31.83
N ASP A 632 -7.29 47.37 30.80
CA ASP A 632 -7.33 46.12 30.02
C ASP A 632 -5.95 45.57 29.67
N LYS A 633 -5.33 44.93 30.67
CA LYS A 633 -4.01 44.29 30.59
C LYS A 633 -4.08 42.88 29.98
N HIS A 634 -5.28 42.29 29.84
CA HIS A 634 -5.46 40.89 29.42
C HIS A 634 -5.40 40.70 27.90
N LEU A 635 -5.92 41.65 27.11
CA LEU A 635 -5.91 41.58 25.64
C LEU A 635 -4.50 41.71 25.03
N ARG A 636 -3.62 42.52 25.63
CA ARG A 636 -2.22 42.65 25.18
C ARG A 636 -1.39 41.37 25.39
N LYS A 637 -1.74 40.53 26.37
CA LYS A 637 -1.03 39.28 26.67
C LYS A 637 -1.34 38.17 25.66
N ARG A 638 -2.55 38.18 25.06
CA ARG A 638 -2.95 37.20 24.02
C ARG A 638 -2.20 37.40 22.71
N ALA A 639 -2.08 38.65 22.21
CA ALA A 639 -1.36 38.93 20.96
C ALA A 639 0.15 38.63 21.03
N TYR A 640 0.77 38.78 22.20
CA TYR A 640 2.19 38.48 22.42
C TYR A 640 2.50 36.97 22.43
N ASN A 641 1.56 36.11 22.83
CA ASN A 641 1.75 34.66 22.85
C ASN A 641 1.72 34.02 21.44
N PHE A 642 1.08 34.63 20.45
CA PHE A 642 0.97 34.04 19.11
C PHE A 642 2.21 34.22 18.24
N LYS A 643 2.95 35.34 18.36
CA LYS A 643 4.21 35.54 17.62
C LYS A 643 5.31 34.55 18.03
N LYS A 644 5.27 34.09 19.28
CA LYS A 644 6.25 33.14 19.83
C LYS A 644 6.03 31.71 19.33
N PHE A 645 4.84 31.38 18.86
CA PHE A 645 4.48 30.02 18.45
C PHE A 645 5.13 29.62 17.11
N ASP A 646 5.08 30.50 16.10
CA ASP A 646 5.72 30.27 14.79
C ASP A 646 7.26 30.19 14.90
N GLU A 647 7.85 30.97 15.82
CA GLU A 647 9.29 30.95 16.08
C GLU A 647 9.72 29.63 16.76
N ILE A 648 8.93 29.13 17.72
CA ILE A 648 9.15 27.82 18.37
C ILE A 648 9.02 26.67 17.36
N LEU A 649 8.08 26.75 16.41
CA LEU A 649 7.89 25.77 15.34
C LEU A 649 9.10 25.72 14.40
N LYS A 650 9.61 26.88 13.97
CA LYS A 650 10.83 26.95 13.13
C LYS A 650 12.06 26.41 13.85
N GLU A 651 12.22 26.73 15.14
CA GLU A 651 13.34 26.25 15.95
C GLU A 651 13.29 24.73 16.16
N LYS A 652 12.10 24.16 16.42
CA LYS A 652 11.94 22.70 16.53
C LYS A 652 12.23 21.97 15.22
N LYS A 653 11.73 22.47 14.08
CA LYS A 653 12.00 21.89 12.75
C LYS A 653 13.49 21.93 12.40
N ALA A 654 14.18 23.03 12.72
CA ALA A 654 15.62 23.16 12.49
C ALA A 654 16.46 22.21 13.38
N ASN A 655 16.09 22.05 14.66
CA ASN A 655 16.75 21.10 15.56
C ASN A 655 16.52 19.65 15.13
N GLN A 656 15.33 19.31 14.60
CA GLN A 656 15.02 17.99 14.06
C GLN A 656 15.85 17.66 12.81
N LEU A 657 15.96 18.59 11.85
CA LEU A 657 16.81 18.44 10.67
C LEU A 657 18.29 18.26 11.04
N LYS A 658 18.76 18.96 12.07
CA LYS A 658 20.12 18.81 12.57
C LYS A 658 20.37 17.43 13.19
N ILE A 659 19.44 16.92 14.01
CA ILE A 659 19.55 15.58 14.61
C ILE A 659 19.50 14.49 13.53
N ALA A 660 18.65 14.65 12.51
CA ALA A 660 18.62 13.73 11.38
C ALA A 660 19.98 13.71 10.65
N ARG A 661 20.56 14.87 10.33
CA ARG A 661 21.89 14.98 9.71
C ARG A 661 23.00 14.31 10.54
N ASP A 662 23.03 14.58 11.84
CA ASP A 662 24.02 14.02 12.77
C ASP A 662 23.87 12.47 12.96
N LEU A 663 22.78 11.85 12.44
CA LEU A 663 22.52 10.40 12.49
C LEU A 663 22.82 9.66 11.17
N PHE A 664 23.06 10.39 10.08
CA PHE A 664 23.37 9.83 8.76
C PHE A 664 24.83 10.04 8.32
N GLU A 665 25.57 10.94 8.97
CA GLU A 665 27.05 10.96 9.01
C GLU A 665 27.59 9.99 10.07
#